data_AF-A0A1F9TWL5-F1
#
_entry.id   AF-A0A1F9TWL5-F1
#
_cell.length_a   1.000
_cell.length_b   1.000
_cell.length_c   1.000
_cell.angle_alpha   90.00
_cell.angle_beta   90.00
_cell.angle_gamma   90.00
#
_symmetry.space_group_name_H-M   'P 1'
#
loop_
_entity.id
_entity.type
_entity.pdbx_description
1 polymer ?
#
loop_
_entity_poly.entity_id
_entity_poly.type
_entity_poly.pdbx_seq_one_letter_code
_entity_poly.pdbx_strand_id
1 'polypeptide(L)'
;MAVTGTGGNASGSGTDNYGVHCLTANCIQTTSTGILTVTGTGSASSGGTNYGVIVRTPGSITAAGGAMTITGTGGNSSGSNNRGVLVTGAAAVISNTGSGTISITGNGAGITNSGSDYGLRVDTGGIISTVDGNLTVSATGGGAGTGTANYGVYVSSTIKTTGTGNLSVTGIRGGGDTATNYGVNVAIANGFQTTSTGTITVITDTILLAQANNINSIGSLTIRPYTATSTVGVGAGSGTLGLTDTFLTYITWGTSSTLTIGGTTAGNIAINSASTILNQSVTFLTGGDITLATTALAHAGASAATLTMQAYGTITTTSAITAATSALTILLYSDFDANASGTISIGAGVQSNGGTITVQGGGGTISTASTFDNLTVVVGSNTITLGATFNDSGNLTITSGTFDVSATPYAANIGGNYSNSGTFTARTGTVTLNGSAAQALSGTMTGSSAFYDLTLTNSSGTVTSDCERTGWVAGVDFNAAATVTNNYTVATASVKVEYESGATYTINNMNWNGQAVGTRLYFRNSAITGTWLLNVTAVGNAQTKVSYINVSRSDASGGALIIASDGTNTDCGTNTNWQFDETLTLGIDSTSKDFGTILPGANPSDQTSTLTATSNAVNGYVIYAWSTQAMTNVRFGGVTLADWTGTNATPTTFSAGSNGFGYSTDDASLTGGTADRFTNGGAKFAGFSHTGPGDPVADRTAPATAATNDITYRLYPSNTQANGDYTTVVVYVITAAFP
;
A
#
# COMPACT_ATOMS: atom_id res chain seq x y z
N MET A 1 4.25 -46.26 42.17
CA MET A 1 4.00 -47.67 41.81
C MET A 1 4.67 -47.96 40.48
N ALA A 2 5.39 -49.07 40.34
CA ALA A 2 6.03 -49.48 39.10
C ALA A 2 5.66 -50.93 38.77
N VAL A 3 5.28 -51.20 37.52
CA VAL A 3 4.98 -52.53 36.99
C VAL A 3 5.84 -52.78 35.76
N THR A 4 6.54 -53.90 35.73
CA THR A 4 7.33 -54.32 34.56
C THR A 4 6.97 -55.75 34.18
N GLY A 5 6.81 -56.03 32.89
CA GLY A 5 6.51 -57.37 32.42
C GLY A 5 7.05 -57.66 31.02
N THR A 6 7.43 -58.93 30.78
CA THR A 6 7.99 -59.42 29.52
C THR A 6 7.21 -60.63 29.06
N GLY A 7 6.75 -60.62 27.81
CA GLY A 7 5.98 -61.71 27.22
C GLY A 7 6.88 -62.78 26.60
N GLY A 8 6.68 -64.05 26.97
CA GLY A 8 7.33 -65.20 26.33
C GLY A 8 8.86 -65.29 26.48
N ASN A 9 9.46 -66.34 25.92
CA ASN A 9 10.92 -66.49 25.77
C ASN A 9 11.30 -66.21 24.31
N ALA A 10 12.49 -65.66 24.07
CA ALA A 10 12.99 -65.28 22.74
C ALA A 10 13.01 -66.44 21.73
N SER A 11 13.10 -67.69 22.19
CA SER A 11 13.09 -68.90 21.35
C SER A 11 11.74 -69.64 21.30
N GLY A 12 10.69 -69.09 21.92
CA GLY A 12 9.36 -69.73 21.97
C GLY A 12 8.57 -69.62 20.66
N SER A 13 7.43 -70.31 20.55
CA SER A 13 6.51 -70.23 19.40
C SER A 13 5.09 -69.84 19.82
N GLY A 14 4.94 -69.08 20.92
CA GLY A 14 3.65 -68.68 21.47
C GLY A 14 2.82 -67.87 20.47
N THR A 15 1.50 -68.08 20.44
CA THR A 15 0.59 -67.42 19.48
C THR A 15 0.27 -65.98 19.86
N ASP A 16 0.16 -65.68 21.16
CA ASP A 16 0.02 -64.32 21.69
C ASP A 16 0.96 -64.14 22.89
N ASN A 17 1.80 -63.10 22.84
CA ASN A 17 2.76 -62.80 23.91
C ASN A 17 2.45 -61.41 24.50
N TYR A 18 2.38 -61.32 25.82
CA TYR A 18 1.98 -60.11 26.54
C TYR A 18 3.05 -59.71 27.54
N GLY A 19 3.60 -58.50 27.45
CA GLY A 19 4.48 -57.93 28.48
C GLY A 19 3.69 -57.62 29.75
N VAL A 20 2.77 -56.65 29.66
CA VAL A 20 1.80 -56.33 30.71
C VAL A 20 0.39 -56.52 30.17
N HIS A 21 -0.42 -57.33 30.85
CA HIS A 21 -1.78 -57.67 30.43
C HIS A 21 -2.82 -57.28 31.48
N CYS A 22 -3.58 -56.23 31.19
CA CYS A 22 -4.63 -55.69 32.04
C CYS A 22 -6.02 -56.12 31.55
N LEU A 23 -6.68 -57.00 32.32
CA LEU A 23 -7.98 -57.62 31.99
C LEU A 23 -9.09 -57.35 33.01
N THR A 24 -8.79 -56.65 34.10
CA THR A 24 -9.76 -56.35 35.15
C THR A 24 -9.85 -54.86 35.39
N ALA A 25 -11.03 -54.38 35.79
CA ALA A 25 -11.18 -52.99 36.21
C ALA A 25 -10.20 -52.69 37.34
N ASN A 26 -9.54 -51.55 37.23
CA ASN A 26 -8.51 -51.07 38.17
C ASN A 26 -7.35 -52.05 38.38
N CYS A 27 -6.99 -52.82 37.33
CA CYS A 27 -5.85 -53.74 37.38
C CYS A 27 -4.56 -53.04 37.83
N ILE A 28 -4.35 -51.79 37.41
CA ILE A 28 -3.25 -50.94 37.87
C ILE A 28 -3.82 -49.58 38.21
N GLN A 29 -3.71 -49.15 39.47
CA GLN A 29 -4.32 -47.90 39.93
C GLN A 29 -3.44 -47.17 40.96
N THR A 30 -3.47 -45.84 40.90
CA THR A 30 -3.15 -44.96 42.05
C THR A 30 -4.36 -44.12 42.42
N THR A 31 -4.65 -43.98 43.72
CA THR A 31 -5.84 -43.27 44.25
C THR A 31 -5.57 -41.82 44.68
N SER A 32 -4.33 -41.35 44.53
CA SER A 32 -3.89 -40.01 44.95
C SER A 32 -2.81 -39.50 43.98
N THR A 33 -1.87 -38.67 44.46
CA THR A 33 -0.81 -38.01 43.68
C THR A 33 0.41 -38.90 43.39
N GLY A 34 0.36 -40.19 43.75
CA GLY A 34 1.47 -41.12 43.54
C GLY A 34 1.76 -41.36 42.06
N ILE A 35 3.04 -41.37 41.69
CA ILE A 35 3.48 -41.65 40.32
C ILE A 35 3.21 -43.11 39.97
N LEU A 36 2.74 -43.36 38.75
CA LEU A 36 2.53 -44.69 38.19
C LEU A 36 3.40 -44.93 36.95
N THR A 37 4.18 -46.00 36.95
CA THR A 37 4.99 -46.42 35.80
C THR A 37 4.62 -47.84 35.39
N VAL A 38 4.34 -48.05 34.11
CA VAL A 38 4.03 -49.36 33.53
C VAL A 38 4.94 -49.58 32.34
N THR A 39 5.72 -50.66 32.36
CA THR A 39 6.64 -51.02 31.28
C THR A 39 6.38 -52.45 30.83
N GLY A 40 5.99 -52.63 29.58
CA GLY A 40 5.69 -53.94 29.01
C GLY A 40 6.45 -54.20 27.72
N THR A 41 7.04 -55.38 27.59
CA THR A 41 7.77 -55.81 26.39
C THR A 41 7.18 -57.13 25.86
N GLY A 42 6.79 -57.17 24.59
CA GLY A 42 6.37 -58.39 23.91
C GLY A 42 7.53 -59.36 23.66
N SER A 43 7.24 -60.57 23.15
CA SER A 43 8.29 -61.56 22.91
C SER A 43 9.16 -61.21 21.69
N ALA A 44 10.44 -61.54 21.75
CA ALA A 44 11.34 -61.51 20.57
C ALA A 44 11.14 -62.73 19.64
N SER A 45 10.27 -63.68 20.01
CA SER A 45 10.02 -64.89 19.22
C SER A 45 9.35 -64.62 17.88
N SER A 46 9.68 -65.41 16.85
CA SER A 46 9.08 -65.36 15.51
C SER A 46 7.61 -65.82 15.44
N GLY A 47 7.06 -66.39 16.52
CA GLY A 47 5.66 -66.80 16.61
C GLY A 47 4.75 -65.69 17.12
N GLY A 48 3.65 -65.45 16.39
CA GLY A 48 2.44 -64.85 16.95
C GLY A 48 2.36 -63.32 17.03
N THR A 49 1.31 -62.86 17.73
CA THR A 49 1.03 -61.46 18.05
C THR A 49 1.80 -61.05 19.30
N ASN A 50 2.45 -59.88 19.29
CA ASN A 50 3.29 -59.45 20.41
C ASN A 50 2.84 -58.10 20.94
N TYR A 51 2.41 -58.07 22.20
CA TYR A 51 1.96 -56.86 22.89
C TYR A 51 2.95 -56.46 23.99
N GLY A 52 3.39 -55.20 23.98
CA GLY A 52 4.10 -54.62 25.10
C GLY A 52 3.18 -54.45 26.30
N VAL A 53 2.23 -53.51 26.19
CA VAL A 53 1.16 -53.29 27.16
C VAL A 53 -0.18 -53.46 26.46
N ILE A 54 -1.05 -54.32 27.00
CA ILE A 54 -2.44 -54.44 26.55
C ILE A 54 -3.40 -54.13 27.69
N VAL A 55 -4.39 -53.29 27.40
CA VAL A 55 -5.54 -53.01 28.24
C VAL A 55 -6.77 -53.46 27.47
N ARG A 56 -7.43 -54.52 27.95
CA ARG A 56 -8.55 -55.14 27.26
C ARG A 56 -9.73 -55.30 28.20
N THR A 57 -10.94 -55.08 27.70
CA THR A 57 -12.21 -55.12 28.46
C THR A 57 -12.23 -56.18 29.57
N PRO A 58 -12.64 -55.81 30.80
CA PRO A 58 -12.91 -54.47 31.34
C PRO A 58 -11.67 -53.77 31.94
N GLY A 59 -10.47 -54.07 31.44
CA GLY A 59 -9.19 -53.60 31.96
C GLY A 59 -9.07 -52.09 32.11
N SER A 60 -8.52 -51.61 33.24
CA SER A 60 -8.13 -50.19 33.34
C SER A 60 -6.80 -49.94 34.06
N ILE A 61 -6.11 -48.89 33.59
CA ILE A 61 -4.91 -48.30 34.20
C ILE A 61 -5.26 -46.86 34.60
N THR A 62 -5.33 -46.55 35.89
CA THR A 62 -5.91 -45.28 36.36
C THR A 62 -5.04 -44.54 37.38
N ALA A 63 -5.12 -43.21 37.36
CA ALA A 63 -4.57 -42.33 38.41
C ALA A 63 -5.57 -41.22 38.76
N ALA A 64 -5.45 -40.68 39.98
CA ALA A 64 -6.31 -39.61 40.51
C ALA A 64 -5.58 -38.27 40.68
N GLY A 65 -4.49 -38.04 39.93
CA GLY A 65 -3.69 -36.81 40.00
C GLY A 65 -2.18 -37.03 39.96
N GLY A 66 -1.69 -38.24 40.22
CA GLY A 66 -0.27 -38.57 40.03
C GLY A 66 0.09 -38.75 38.55
N ALA A 67 1.32 -38.44 38.15
CA ALA A 67 1.78 -38.63 36.78
C ALA A 67 1.82 -40.13 36.40
N MET A 68 1.38 -40.45 35.18
CA MET A 68 1.44 -41.80 34.62
C MET A 68 2.43 -41.88 33.47
N THR A 69 3.28 -42.90 33.47
CA THR A 69 4.18 -43.24 32.35
C THR A 69 3.91 -44.67 31.92
N ILE A 70 3.50 -44.86 30.67
CA ILE A 70 3.23 -46.17 30.09
C ILE A 70 4.18 -46.37 28.91
N THR A 71 5.07 -47.36 29.01
CA THR A 71 6.01 -47.73 27.96
C THR A 71 5.70 -49.14 27.48
N GLY A 72 5.25 -49.28 26.25
CA GLY A 72 4.97 -50.56 25.62
C GLY A 72 5.87 -50.77 24.42
N THR A 73 6.58 -51.89 24.38
CA THR A 73 7.35 -52.34 23.22
C THR A 73 6.76 -53.66 22.73
N GLY A 74 6.37 -53.75 21.46
CA GLY A 74 5.95 -54.97 20.80
C GLY A 74 7.10 -55.98 20.71
N GLY A 75 6.92 -57.02 19.91
CA GLY A 75 7.95 -58.04 19.72
C GLY A 75 8.98 -57.62 18.67
N ASN A 76 10.28 -57.79 18.97
CA ASN A 76 11.38 -57.67 18.00
C ASN A 76 11.42 -58.88 17.06
N SER A 77 10.27 -59.26 16.51
CA SER A 77 10.09 -60.51 15.78
C SER A 77 9.90 -60.28 14.28
N SER A 78 9.93 -61.38 13.52
CA SER A 78 9.48 -61.42 12.12
C SER A 78 7.97 -61.65 11.97
N GLY A 79 7.25 -61.91 13.06
CA GLY A 79 5.79 -62.08 13.05
C GLY A 79 5.08 -60.74 12.85
N SER A 80 3.83 -60.77 12.40
CA SER A 80 2.99 -59.56 12.28
C SER A 80 2.31 -59.21 13.60
N ASN A 81 1.67 -58.04 13.67
CA ASN A 81 0.91 -57.55 14.83
C ASN A 81 1.77 -57.27 16.08
N ASN A 82 2.95 -56.70 15.90
CA ASN A 82 3.76 -56.26 17.03
C ASN A 82 3.26 -54.89 17.49
N ARG A 83 2.62 -54.83 18.66
CA ARG A 83 2.01 -53.61 19.19
C ARG A 83 2.69 -53.17 20.47
N GLY A 84 3.16 -51.93 20.51
CA GLY A 84 3.73 -51.34 21.71
C GLY A 84 2.68 -51.25 22.81
N VAL A 85 1.66 -50.45 22.59
CA VAL A 85 0.51 -50.30 23.50
C VAL A 85 -0.80 -50.56 22.73
N LEU A 86 -1.67 -51.38 23.30
CA LEU A 86 -3.02 -51.65 22.79
C LEU A 86 -4.07 -51.37 23.87
N VAL A 87 -5.06 -50.54 23.54
CA VAL A 87 -6.27 -50.34 24.36
C VAL A 87 -7.47 -50.77 23.53
N THR A 88 -8.24 -51.77 23.97
CA THR A 88 -9.30 -52.38 23.13
C THR A 88 -10.49 -52.90 23.91
N GLY A 89 -11.68 -52.70 23.34
CA GLY A 89 -12.95 -53.19 23.85
C GLY A 89 -13.65 -52.23 24.82
N ALA A 90 -14.95 -52.43 25.02
CA ALA A 90 -15.78 -51.60 25.90
C ALA A 90 -15.22 -51.53 27.33
N ALA A 91 -15.15 -50.33 27.91
CA ALA A 91 -14.60 -50.08 29.25
C ALA A 91 -13.09 -50.34 29.42
N ALA A 92 -12.33 -50.57 28.34
CA ALA A 92 -10.87 -50.55 28.39
C ALA A 92 -10.37 -49.10 28.50
N VAL A 93 -9.73 -48.73 29.62
CA VAL A 93 -9.40 -47.32 29.90
C VAL A 93 -7.97 -47.14 30.40
N ILE A 94 -7.28 -46.14 29.87
CA ILE A 94 -6.12 -45.51 30.52
C ILE A 94 -6.53 -44.09 30.89
N SER A 95 -6.60 -43.75 32.18
CA SER A 95 -7.10 -42.41 32.57
C SER A 95 -6.45 -41.76 33.78
N ASN A 96 -6.40 -40.42 33.75
CA ASN A 96 -6.05 -39.59 34.88
C ASN A 96 -7.19 -38.61 35.17
N THR A 97 -7.84 -38.75 36.33
CA THR A 97 -8.98 -37.92 36.68
C THR A 97 -8.60 -36.61 37.37
N GLY A 98 -7.33 -36.42 37.73
CA GLY A 98 -6.81 -35.18 38.31
C GLY A 98 -5.92 -34.39 37.35
N SER A 99 -5.02 -33.58 37.91
CA SER A 99 -4.06 -32.74 37.17
C SER A 99 -2.79 -33.47 36.73
N GLY A 100 -2.68 -34.77 37.02
CA GLY A 100 -1.50 -35.57 36.67
C GLY A 100 -1.41 -35.82 35.17
N THR A 101 -0.20 -35.82 34.62
CA THR A 101 0.04 -36.10 33.21
C THR A 101 -0.14 -37.59 32.89
N ILE A 102 -0.33 -37.89 31.61
CA ILE A 102 -0.14 -39.23 31.05
C ILE A 102 0.89 -39.11 29.94
N SER A 103 1.96 -39.90 30.03
CA SER A 103 2.96 -40.06 28.97
C SER A 103 2.94 -41.50 28.49
N ILE A 104 2.71 -41.69 27.19
CA ILE A 104 2.68 -43.00 26.54
C ILE A 104 3.80 -43.07 25.52
N THR A 105 4.66 -44.07 25.66
CA THR A 105 5.66 -44.45 24.67
C THR A 105 5.31 -45.82 24.10
N GLY A 106 5.02 -45.88 22.81
CA GLY A 106 4.65 -47.12 22.12
C GLY A 106 5.62 -47.46 20.99
N ASN A 107 6.24 -48.63 21.02
CA ASN A 107 7.09 -49.10 19.92
C ASN A 107 6.53 -50.40 19.34
N GLY A 108 6.13 -50.40 18.07
CA GLY A 108 5.65 -51.61 17.38
C GLY A 108 6.76 -52.66 17.26
N ALA A 109 7.99 -52.24 17.01
CA ALA A 109 9.22 -53.03 17.13
C ALA A 109 9.44 -54.23 16.19
N GLY A 110 8.51 -54.56 15.28
CA GLY A 110 8.76 -55.58 14.23
C GLY A 110 10.00 -55.23 13.38
N ILE A 111 10.78 -56.24 12.95
CA ILE A 111 12.11 -56.03 12.34
C ILE A 111 12.28 -56.57 10.92
N THR A 112 11.22 -57.08 10.28
CA THR A 112 11.24 -57.61 8.89
C THR A 112 9.97 -57.20 8.12
N ASN A 113 9.51 -57.95 7.10
CA ASN A 113 8.29 -57.70 6.33
C ASN A 113 6.97 -57.86 7.14
N SER A 114 7.01 -57.63 8.45
CA SER A 114 5.86 -57.70 9.35
C SER A 114 4.90 -56.52 9.11
N GLY A 115 3.61 -56.80 9.28
CA GLY A 115 2.54 -55.82 9.11
C GLY A 115 1.67 -55.67 10.36
N SER A 116 0.84 -54.63 10.42
CA SER A 116 0.05 -54.27 11.61
C SER A 116 0.89 -53.99 12.86
N ASP A 117 2.13 -53.49 12.66
CA ASP A 117 3.05 -53.20 13.74
C ASP A 117 2.85 -51.79 14.27
N TYR A 118 2.00 -51.67 15.28
CA TYR A 118 1.58 -50.37 15.83
C TYR A 118 2.43 -49.93 17.02
N GLY A 119 2.88 -48.68 17.03
CA GLY A 119 3.43 -48.10 18.25
C GLY A 119 2.36 -48.03 19.35
N LEU A 120 1.25 -47.34 19.04
CA LEU A 120 0.04 -47.29 19.85
C LEU A 120 -1.18 -47.61 18.99
N ARG A 121 -2.03 -48.52 19.46
CA ARG A 121 -3.37 -48.76 18.91
C ARG A 121 -4.44 -48.54 19.96
N VAL A 122 -5.39 -47.64 19.68
CA VAL A 122 -6.61 -47.44 20.46
C VAL A 122 -7.78 -47.90 19.60
N ASP A 123 -8.29 -49.09 19.92
CA ASP A 123 -9.29 -49.79 19.14
C ASP A 123 -10.71 -49.51 19.63
N THR A 124 -11.73 -49.94 18.89
CA THR A 124 -13.15 -49.75 19.24
C THR A 124 -13.45 -50.02 20.71
N GLY A 125 -14.00 -49.01 21.40
CA GLY A 125 -14.38 -49.05 22.81
C GLY A 125 -13.26 -48.69 23.80
N GLY A 126 -12.01 -48.68 23.35
CA GLY A 126 -10.85 -48.29 24.16
C GLY A 126 -10.71 -46.76 24.30
N ILE A 127 -10.42 -46.28 25.50
CA ILE A 127 -10.30 -44.84 25.77
C ILE A 127 -8.99 -44.53 26.48
N ILE A 128 -8.33 -43.47 26.04
CA ILE A 128 -7.23 -42.84 26.77
C ILE A 128 -7.67 -41.41 27.12
N SER A 129 -7.65 -41.03 28.40
CA SER A 129 -8.15 -39.70 28.79
C SER A 129 -7.46 -39.05 29.99
N THR A 130 -7.23 -37.74 29.92
CA THR A 130 -6.92 -36.91 31.10
C THR A 130 -7.99 -35.84 31.31
N VAL A 131 -8.09 -35.30 32.54
CA VAL A 131 -8.89 -34.10 32.81
C VAL A 131 -8.01 -32.87 32.61
N ASP A 132 -7.21 -32.50 33.60
CA ASP A 132 -6.43 -31.24 33.58
C ASP A 132 -4.95 -31.45 33.26
N GLY A 133 -4.44 -32.66 33.43
CA GLY A 133 -3.06 -33.00 33.09
C GLY A 133 -2.87 -33.18 31.58
N ASN A 134 -1.67 -32.86 31.10
CA ASN A 134 -1.32 -33.09 29.70
C ASN A 134 -1.26 -34.60 29.37
N LEU A 135 -1.74 -34.94 28.18
CA LEU A 135 -1.67 -36.27 27.59
C LEU A 135 -0.68 -36.25 26.43
N THR A 136 0.44 -36.94 26.59
CA THR A 136 1.50 -37.02 25.58
C THR A 136 1.64 -38.45 25.08
N VAL A 137 1.59 -38.62 23.77
CA VAL A 137 1.82 -39.89 23.07
C VAL A 137 3.06 -39.72 22.19
N SER A 138 3.99 -40.67 22.29
CA SER A 138 5.10 -40.82 21.36
C SER A 138 5.13 -42.27 20.91
N ALA A 139 4.80 -42.53 19.66
CA ALA A 139 4.66 -43.89 19.18
C ALA A 139 5.24 -44.12 17.79
N THR A 140 5.97 -45.21 17.64
CA THR A 140 6.70 -45.60 16.43
C THR A 140 6.16 -46.94 15.93
N GLY A 141 5.77 -46.99 14.66
CA GLY A 141 5.39 -48.25 14.00
C GLY A 141 6.60 -49.18 13.84
N GLY A 142 6.36 -50.48 13.85
CA GLY A 142 7.39 -51.48 13.55
C GLY A 142 7.47 -51.82 12.06
N GLY A 143 8.27 -52.83 11.72
CA GLY A 143 8.43 -53.36 10.37
C GLY A 143 9.65 -52.79 9.65
N ALA A 144 10.39 -53.66 8.97
CA ALA A 144 11.45 -53.33 8.04
C ALA A 144 11.25 -54.10 6.72
N GLY A 145 10.87 -53.42 5.64
CA GLY A 145 10.55 -54.05 4.35
C GLY A 145 9.09 -53.84 3.94
N THR A 146 8.47 -54.67 3.08
CA THR A 146 7.20 -54.35 2.37
C THR A 146 5.91 -54.53 3.20
N GLY A 147 5.98 -54.58 4.52
CA GLY A 147 4.81 -54.74 5.39
C GLY A 147 3.82 -53.57 5.30
N THR A 148 2.54 -53.82 5.59
CA THR A 148 1.46 -52.82 5.55
C THR A 148 0.86 -52.58 6.92
N ALA A 149 0.21 -51.42 7.10
CA ALA A 149 -0.37 -50.98 8.36
C ALA A 149 0.64 -50.89 9.52
N ASN A 150 1.82 -50.35 9.27
CA ASN A 150 2.87 -50.12 10.25
C ASN A 150 2.78 -48.70 10.80
N TYR A 151 1.79 -48.48 11.67
CA TYR A 151 1.44 -47.14 12.16
C TYR A 151 2.18 -46.76 13.43
N GLY A 152 2.61 -45.49 13.53
CA GLY A 152 3.03 -44.93 14.82
C GLY A 152 1.86 -44.95 15.80
N VAL A 153 0.80 -44.24 15.45
CA VAL A 153 -0.45 -44.16 16.20
C VAL A 153 -1.63 -44.55 15.31
N TYR A 154 -2.45 -45.49 15.76
CA TYR A 154 -3.71 -45.87 15.13
C TYR A 154 -4.87 -45.69 16.11
N VAL A 155 -5.90 -44.95 15.71
CA VAL A 155 -7.09 -44.72 16.55
C VAL A 155 -8.37 -45.03 15.78
N SER A 156 -9.12 -46.02 16.25
CA SER A 156 -10.51 -46.32 15.89
C SER A 156 -11.47 -46.16 17.08
N SER A 157 -11.00 -45.53 18.17
CA SER A 157 -11.85 -45.01 19.26
C SER A 157 -11.40 -43.60 19.68
N THR A 158 -10.96 -43.33 20.92
CA THR A 158 -10.66 -41.95 21.35
C THR A 158 -9.45 -41.84 22.28
N ILE A 159 -8.62 -40.82 22.01
CA ILE A 159 -7.62 -40.24 22.91
C ILE A 159 -8.05 -38.80 23.19
N LYS A 160 -8.30 -38.44 24.46
CA LYS A 160 -8.88 -37.14 24.78
C LYS A 160 -8.35 -36.44 26.02
N THR A 161 -8.56 -35.14 26.09
CA THR A 161 -8.53 -34.38 27.35
C THR A 161 -9.87 -33.68 27.58
N THR A 162 -10.31 -33.62 28.83
CA THR A 162 -11.66 -33.08 29.17
C THR A 162 -11.67 -31.78 29.94
N GLY A 163 -10.53 -31.36 30.50
CA GLY A 163 -10.32 -30.11 31.21
C GLY A 163 -9.24 -29.26 30.52
N THR A 164 -8.32 -28.70 31.29
CA THR A 164 -7.28 -27.78 30.77
C THR A 164 -6.10 -28.47 30.11
N GLY A 165 -6.01 -29.80 30.18
CA GLY A 165 -4.86 -30.55 29.68
C GLY A 165 -4.75 -30.53 28.16
N ASN A 166 -3.52 -30.42 27.65
CA ASN A 166 -3.24 -30.50 26.22
C ASN A 166 -3.05 -31.95 25.76
N LEU A 167 -3.39 -32.23 24.50
CA LEU A 167 -3.08 -33.49 23.82
C LEU A 167 -1.92 -33.28 22.84
N SER A 168 -0.81 -33.98 23.04
CA SER A 168 0.33 -33.99 22.12
C SER A 168 0.57 -35.41 21.60
N VAL A 169 0.51 -35.61 20.29
CA VAL A 169 0.67 -36.91 19.65
C VAL A 169 1.82 -36.86 18.66
N THR A 170 2.89 -37.58 18.95
CA THR A 170 3.97 -37.86 18.01
C THR A 170 3.79 -39.27 17.47
N GLY A 171 3.53 -39.38 16.17
CA GLY A 171 3.41 -40.65 15.47
C GLY A 171 4.48 -40.78 14.41
N ILE A 172 5.31 -41.81 14.50
CA ILE A 172 6.39 -42.08 13.56
C ILE A 172 6.02 -43.34 12.79
N ARG A 173 5.98 -43.24 11.45
CA ARG A 173 5.65 -44.39 10.60
C ARG A 173 6.69 -45.49 10.79
N GLY A 174 6.26 -46.75 10.77
CA GLY A 174 7.18 -47.87 10.65
C GLY A 174 7.78 -47.98 9.24
N GLY A 175 8.67 -48.94 9.03
CA GLY A 175 9.19 -49.22 7.69
C GLY A 175 8.14 -49.82 6.77
N GLY A 176 8.34 -49.63 5.46
CA GLY A 176 7.57 -50.24 4.38
C GLY A 176 6.93 -49.28 3.41
N ASP A 177 5.91 -49.76 2.68
CA ASP A 177 5.26 -48.99 1.61
C ASP A 177 4.67 -47.68 2.16
N THR A 178 5.11 -46.56 1.62
CA THR A 178 4.69 -45.22 2.04
C THR A 178 3.21 -44.94 1.75
N ALA A 179 2.56 -45.72 0.88
CA ALA A 179 1.14 -45.56 0.56
C ALA A 179 0.20 -46.21 1.59
N THR A 180 0.68 -47.17 2.37
CA THR A 180 -0.15 -47.95 3.31
C THR A 180 0.31 -47.84 4.76
N ASN A 181 1.36 -47.06 5.02
CA ASN A 181 1.97 -46.87 6.33
C ASN A 181 2.01 -45.37 6.70
N TYR A 182 1.44 -45.05 7.84
CA TYR A 182 1.28 -43.67 8.34
C TYR A 182 1.90 -43.50 9.72
N GLY A 183 2.47 -42.35 10.02
CA GLY A 183 2.87 -42.04 11.40
C GLY A 183 1.63 -41.90 12.29
N VAL A 184 0.56 -41.31 11.77
CA VAL A 184 -0.74 -41.18 12.44
C VAL A 184 -1.86 -41.62 11.50
N ASN A 185 -2.73 -42.50 11.97
CA ASN A 185 -3.97 -42.89 11.28
C ASN A 185 -5.15 -42.78 12.25
N VAL A 186 -6.11 -41.93 11.92
CA VAL A 186 -7.35 -41.74 12.70
C VAL A 186 -8.54 -42.18 11.86
N ALA A 187 -9.15 -43.29 12.27
CA ALA A 187 -10.19 -43.99 11.52
C ALA A 187 -11.61 -43.68 12.01
N ILE A 188 -11.78 -42.77 12.97
CA ILE A 188 -13.07 -42.46 13.61
C ILE A 188 -13.19 -41.00 14.01
N ALA A 189 -14.41 -40.44 13.99
CA ALA A 189 -14.68 -39.11 14.53
C ALA A 189 -14.30 -39.04 16.02
N ASN A 190 -13.78 -37.89 16.43
CA ASN A 190 -13.26 -37.61 17.77
C ASN A 190 -12.14 -38.57 18.20
N GLY A 191 -11.35 -39.05 17.24
CA GLY A 191 -10.20 -39.90 17.52
C GLY A 191 -9.17 -39.21 18.40
N PHE A 192 -8.82 -37.98 18.05
CA PHE A 192 -8.15 -37.04 18.95
C PHE A 192 -9.13 -35.94 19.33
N GLN A 193 -9.30 -35.70 20.63
CA GLN A 193 -10.33 -34.77 21.09
C GLN A 193 -9.87 -33.96 22.31
N THR A 194 -10.16 -32.66 22.32
CA THR A 194 -10.27 -31.89 23.56
C THR A 194 -11.73 -31.47 23.72
N THR A 195 -12.27 -31.43 24.94
CA THR A 195 -13.68 -31.03 25.19
C THR A 195 -13.82 -29.76 26.03
N SER A 196 -12.70 -29.13 26.39
CA SER A 196 -12.63 -27.87 27.11
C SER A 196 -11.48 -27.04 26.53
N THR A 197 -10.66 -26.35 27.32
CA THR A 197 -9.69 -25.37 26.82
C THR A 197 -8.38 -25.97 26.26
N GLY A 198 -8.19 -27.28 26.37
CA GLY A 198 -7.00 -27.98 25.88
C GLY A 198 -6.77 -27.84 24.37
N THR A 199 -5.50 -27.77 23.99
CA THR A 199 -5.03 -27.76 22.59
C THR A 199 -4.67 -29.16 22.10
N ILE A 200 -4.61 -29.34 20.78
CA ILE A 200 -4.09 -30.57 20.15
C ILE A 200 -2.84 -30.23 19.33
N THR A 201 -1.78 -31.00 19.51
CA THR A 201 -0.58 -30.97 18.66
C THR A 201 -0.33 -32.36 18.08
N VAL A 202 -0.25 -32.46 16.75
CA VAL A 202 0.08 -33.69 16.02
C VAL A 202 1.42 -33.51 15.32
N ILE A 203 2.34 -34.42 15.57
CA ILE A 203 3.72 -34.41 15.07
C ILE A 203 3.93 -35.71 14.29
N THR A 204 3.95 -35.63 12.96
CA THR A 204 4.11 -36.79 12.09
C THR A 204 4.53 -36.36 10.69
N ASP A 205 5.28 -37.21 10.01
CA ASP A 205 5.61 -36.99 8.60
C ASP A 205 4.52 -37.49 7.66
N THR A 206 3.66 -38.42 8.11
CA THR A 206 2.57 -38.96 7.28
C THR A 206 1.31 -39.14 8.12
N ILE A 207 0.16 -38.72 7.57
CA ILE A 207 -1.13 -38.77 8.26
C ILE A 207 -2.22 -39.30 7.35
N LEU A 208 -3.12 -40.10 7.92
CA LEU A 208 -4.36 -40.53 7.29
C LEU A 208 -5.54 -40.20 8.19
N LEU A 209 -6.52 -39.50 7.63
CA LEU A 209 -7.80 -39.17 8.27
C LEU A 209 -8.93 -39.77 7.41
N ALA A 210 -9.84 -40.53 8.04
CA ALA A 210 -10.91 -41.26 7.37
C ALA A 210 -12.27 -40.55 7.32
N GLN A 211 -12.57 -39.62 8.23
CA GLN A 211 -13.89 -38.97 8.31
C GLN A 211 -13.88 -37.64 9.07
N ALA A 212 -14.98 -36.89 8.96
CA ALA A 212 -15.18 -35.62 9.66
C ALA A 212 -14.88 -35.73 11.17
N ASN A 213 -14.28 -34.67 11.72
CA ASN A 213 -13.91 -34.53 13.13
C ASN A 213 -12.92 -35.59 13.64
N ASN A 214 -12.10 -36.23 12.79
CA ASN A 214 -11.06 -37.15 13.27
C ASN A 214 -10.14 -36.49 14.30
N ILE A 215 -9.79 -35.22 14.07
CA ILE A 215 -9.10 -34.39 15.05
C ILE A 215 -10.04 -33.26 15.43
N ASN A 216 -10.49 -33.25 16.67
CA ASN A 216 -11.45 -32.27 17.19
C ASN A 216 -10.84 -31.50 18.36
N SER A 217 -10.21 -30.37 18.06
CA SER A 217 -9.65 -29.48 19.06
C SER A 217 -10.67 -28.39 19.40
N ILE A 218 -10.90 -28.12 20.69
CA ILE A 218 -11.64 -26.93 21.13
C ILE A 218 -10.68 -25.74 21.27
N GLY A 219 -9.41 -25.99 21.63
CA GLY A 219 -8.34 -25.00 21.56
C GLY A 219 -7.68 -24.95 20.18
N SER A 220 -6.49 -24.33 20.12
CA SER A 220 -5.67 -24.31 18.91
C SER A 220 -5.20 -25.72 18.52
N LEU A 221 -5.08 -25.94 17.20
CA LEU A 221 -4.62 -27.18 16.61
C LEU A 221 -3.28 -26.92 15.91
N THR A 222 -2.26 -27.72 16.20
CA THR A 222 -0.99 -27.71 15.48
C THR A 222 -0.77 -29.04 14.79
N ILE A 223 -0.44 -29.03 13.50
CA ILE A 223 -0.03 -30.22 12.76
C ILE A 223 1.31 -29.91 12.07
N ARG A 224 2.37 -30.64 12.41
CA ARG A 224 3.72 -30.37 11.89
C ARG A 224 4.50 -31.65 11.60
N PRO A 225 5.49 -31.60 10.69
CA PRO A 225 6.35 -32.75 10.44
C PRO A 225 7.13 -33.14 11.71
N TYR A 226 7.44 -34.43 11.80
CA TYR A 226 8.32 -34.97 12.82
C TYR A 226 9.78 -34.77 12.43
N THR A 227 10.12 -35.13 11.19
CA THR A 227 11.46 -35.03 10.65
C THR A 227 11.74 -33.59 10.24
N ALA A 228 12.85 -33.04 10.76
CA ALA A 228 13.29 -31.70 10.39
C ALA A 228 13.49 -31.59 8.87
N THR A 229 13.21 -30.43 8.30
CA THR A 229 13.25 -30.12 6.85
C THR A 229 12.26 -30.90 5.97
N SER A 230 11.41 -31.77 6.54
CA SER A 230 10.35 -32.40 5.76
C SER A 230 9.35 -31.36 5.27
N THR A 231 9.02 -31.45 3.98
CA THR A 231 8.08 -30.55 3.30
C THR A 231 6.64 -30.84 3.69
N VAL A 232 5.79 -29.82 3.63
CA VAL A 232 4.37 -29.90 3.94
C VAL A 232 3.55 -29.52 2.72
N GLY A 233 2.61 -30.38 2.35
CA GLY A 233 1.68 -30.15 1.25
C GLY A 233 0.29 -29.87 1.80
N VAL A 234 -0.35 -28.78 1.36
CA VAL A 234 -1.69 -28.37 1.80
C VAL A 234 -2.63 -28.34 0.59
N GLY A 235 -3.76 -29.03 0.68
CA GLY A 235 -4.63 -29.32 -0.46
C GLY A 235 -3.97 -30.27 -1.45
N ALA A 236 -3.88 -29.87 -2.72
CA ALA A 236 -3.11 -30.52 -3.77
C ALA A 236 -1.62 -30.13 -3.77
N GLY A 237 -1.15 -29.41 -2.74
CA GLY A 237 0.27 -29.08 -2.59
C GLY A 237 1.11 -30.32 -2.30
N SER A 238 2.34 -30.38 -2.82
CA SER A 238 3.23 -31.51 -2.58
C SER A 238 3.96 -31.37 -1.24
N GLY A 239 4.10 -32.49 -0.52
CA GLY A 239 4.87 -32.53 0.70
C GLY A 239 4.99 -33.95 1.25
N THR A 240 5.96 -34.17 2.13
CA THR A 240 6.06 -35.44 2.87
C THR A 240 4.85 -35.56 3.80
N LEU A 241 4.59 -34.50 4.58
CA LEU A 241 3.34 -34.36 5.32
C LEU A 241 2.27 -33.76 4.38
N GLY A 242 1.41 -34.62 3.84
CA GLY A 242 0.30 -34.21 2.98
C GLY A 242 -1.01 -34.02 3.75
N LEU A 243 -1.56 -32.81 3.72
CA LEU A 243 -2.89 -32.45 4.23
C LEU A 243 -3.80 -32.12 3.05
N THR A 244 -4.42 -33.15 2.47
CA THR A 244 -5.34 -32.99 1.33
C THR A 244 -6.56 -32.14 1.71
N ASP A 245 -7.26 -31.58 0.73
CA ASP A 245 -8.50 -30.82 0.98
C ASP A 245 -9.51 -31.66 1.76
N THR A 246 -9.61 -32.96 1.47
CA THR A 246 -10.42 -33.91 2.25
C THR A 246 -9.99 -33.97 3.71
N PHE A 247 -8.68 -34.13 3.99
CA PHE A 247 -8.18 -34.18 5.37
C PHE A 247 -8.39 -32.85 6.11
N LEU A 248 -8.30 -31.72 5.42
CA LEU A 248 -8.58 -30.41 5.97
C LEU A 248 -10.06 -30.26 6.37
N THR A 249 -11.00 -30.98 5.75
CA THR A 249 -12.40 -31.06 6.22
C THR A 249 -12.60 -31.99 7.41
N TYR A 250 -11.60 -32.80 7.77
CA TYR A 250 -11.68 -33.80 8.85
C TYR A 250 -11.08 -33.32 10.17
N ILE A 251 -10.61 -32.06 10.20
CA ILE A 251 -10.06 -31.41 11.38
C ILE A 251 -10.96 -30.25 11.81
N THR A 252 -11.05 -30.02 13.11
CA THR A 252 -11.72 -28.85 13.70
C THR A 252 -10.85 -28.26 14.80
N TRP A 253 -10.96 -26.93 14.96
CA TRP A 253 -10.36 -26.16 16.04
C TRP A 253 -11.39 -25.12 16.53
N GLY A 254 -11.17 -24.54 17.71
CA GLY A 254 -12.09 -23.54 18.26
C GLY A 254 -12.21 -22.28 17.39
N THR A 255 -13.38 -21.64 17.43
CA THR A 255 -13.72 -20.45 16.62
C THR A 255 -12.82 -19.24 16.85
N SER A 256 -12.28 -19.09 18.06
CA SER A 256 -11.30 -18.05 18.41
C SER A 256 -9.86 -18.59 18.51
N SER A 257 -9.64 -19.82 18.04
CA SER A 257 -8.34 -20.49 18.05
C SER A 257 -7.71 -20.48 16.65
N THR A 258 -6.47 -20.94 16.57
CA THR A 258 -5.72 -20.98 15.30
C THR A 258 -5.35 -22.42 14.94
N LEU A 259 -5.49 -22.75 13.65
CA LEU A 259 -4.83 -23.92 13.06
C LEU A 259 -3.41 -23.52 12.63
N THR A 260 -2.40 -24.17 13.20
CA THR A 260 -1.00 -24.03 12.75
C THR A 260 -0.59 -25.25 11.93
N ILE A 261 -0.18 -25.04 10.69
CA ILE A 261 0.38 -26.07 9.82
C ILE A 261 1.87 -25.80 9.64
N GLY A 262 2.69 -26.77 10.02
CA GLY A 262 4.14 -26.67 10.00
C GLY A 262 4.75 -26.22 11.33
N GLY A 263 6.03 -25.87 11.29
CA GLY A 263 6.83 -25.39 12.41
C GLY A 263 8.18 -24.88 11.92
N THR A 264 8.95 -24.22 12.78
CA THR A 264 10.27 -23.65 12.41
C THR A 264 11.30 -24.70 11.97
N THR A 265 11.08 -25.98 12.31
CA THR A 265 11.92 -27.09 11.84
C THR A 265 11.39 -27.74 10.56
N ALA A 266 10.23 -27.33 10.04
CA ALA A 266 9.67 -27.86 8.80
C ALA A 266 10.46 -27.36 7.58
N GLY A 267 10.45 -28.13 6.51
CA GLY A 267 10.87 -27.66 5.19
C GLY A 267 9.74 -26.91 4.48
N ASN A 268 9.89 -26.70 3.18
CA ASN A 268 8.97 -25.89 2.39
C ASN A 268 7.50 -26.31 2.54
N ILE A 269 6.61 -25.32 2.58
CA ILE A 269 5.17 -25.50 2.55
C ILE A 269 4.65 -25.13 1.16
N ALA A 270 4.03 -26.10 0.48
CA ALA A 270 3.32 -25.87 -0.77
C ALA A 270 1.81 -25.86 -0.51
N ILE A 271 1.15 -24.73 -0.80
CA ILE A 271 -0.28 -24.53 -0.62
C ILE A 271 -0.97 -24.55 -1.98
N ASN A 272 -1.94 -25.45 -2.14
CA ASN A 272 -2.78 -25.55 -3.31
C ASN A 272 -4.16 -26.09 -2.90
N SER A 273 -4.89 -25.32 -2.10
CA SER A 273 -6.08 -25.79 -1.39
C SER A 273 -7.33 -25.01 -1.79
N ALA A 274 -8.40 -25.74 -2.10
CA ALA A 274 -9.75 -25.19 -2.25
C ALA A 274 -10.59 -25.34 -0.96
N SER A 275 -9.96 -25.80 0.14
CA SER A 275 -10.66 -26.01 1.40
C SER A 275 -11.08 -24.69 2.06
N THR A 276 -12.07 -24.77 2.96
CA THR A 276 -12.60 -23.62 3.70
C THR A 276 -11.86 -23.34 5.01
N ILE A 277 -10.63 -23.85 5.17
CA ILE A 277 -9.86 -23.69 6.43
C ILE A 277 -9.66 -22.22 6.81
N LEU A 278 -9.62 -21.33 5.82
CA LEU A 278 -9.43 -19.90 6.05
C LEU A 278 -10.70 -19.19 6.54
N ASN A 279 -11.82 -19.89 6.72
CA ASN A 279 -13.00 -19.35 7.40
C ASN A 279 -12.78 -19.17 8.92
N GLN A 280 -11.63 -19.61 9.43
CA GLN A 280 -11.11 -19.34 10.77
C GLN A 280 -9.61 -19.01 10.66
N SER A 281 -8.98 -18.62 11.77
CA SER A 281 -7.56 -18.24 11.74
C SER A 281 -6.63 -19.41 11.46
N VAL A 282 -5.68 -19.19 10.53
CA VAL A 282 -4.68 -20.19 10.08
C VAL A 282 -3.29 -19.56 10.09
N THR A 283 -2.32 -20.32 10.59
CA THR A 283 -0.88 -20.02 10.49
C THR A 283 -0.18 -21.11 9.70
N PHE A 284 0.56 -20.72 8.68
CA PHE A 284 1.58 -21.56 8.03
C PHE A 284 2.94 -21.12 8.55
N LEU A 285 3.69 -22.05 9.14
CA LEU A 285 4.99 -21.77 9.75
C LEU A 285 6.04 -22.74 9.23
N THR A 286 7.18 -22.25 8.75
CA THR A 286 8.24 -23.09 8.22
C THR A 286 9.64 -22.51 8.41
N GLY A 287 10.64 -23.40 8.50
CA GLY A 287 12.04 -23.03 8.38
C GLY A 287 12.55 -22.95 6.93
N GLY A 288 11.69 -23.21 5.94
CA GLY A 288 11.95 -23.06 4.51
C GLY A 288 11.06 -22.00 3.86
N ASP A 289 10.62 -22.26 2.63
CA ASP A 289 9.76 -21.36 1.85
C ASP A 289 8.26 -21.67 2.00
N ILE A 290 7.40 -20.68 1.77
CA ILE A 290 5.95 -20.85 1.59
C ILE A 290 5.57 -20.45 0.16
N THR A 291 4.91 -21.36 -0.56
CA THR A 291 4.41 -21.08 -1.92
C THR A 291 2.92 -21.37 -2.01
N LEU A 292 2.13 -20.35 -2.37
CA LEU A 292 0.73 -20.50 -2.79
C LEU A 292 0.69 -20.68 -4.30
N ALA A 293 0.43 -21.91 -4.74
CA ALA A 293 0.63 -22.37 -6.12
C ALA A 293 -0.47 -21.91 -7.10
N THR A 294 -1.42 -22.78 -7.44
CA THR A 294 -2.36 -22.58 -8.57
C THR A 294 -3.82 -22.34 -8.16
N THR A 295 -4.19 -22.69 -6.93
CA THR A 295 -5.54 -22.50 -6.40
C THR A 295 -5.57 -21.31 -5.46
N ALA A 296 -6.56 -20.44 -5.65
CA ALA A 296 -6.77 -19.30 -4.77
C ALA A 296 -7.12 -19.75 -3.35
N LEU A 297 -6.48 -19.17 -2.34
CA LEU A 297 -6.78 -19.43 -0.95
C LEU A 297 -7.86 -18.44 -0.49
N ALA A 298 -9.08 -18.94 -0.30
CA ALA A 298 -10.27 -18.11 -0.13
C ALA A 298 -10.81 -18.12 1.32
N HIS A 299 -11.09 -16.93 1.83
CA HIS A 299 -11.89 -16.67 3.03
C HIS A 299 -13.32 -16.32 2.64
N ALA A 300 -14.27 -17.15 3.05
CA ALA A 300 -15.72 -16.93 2.90
C ALA A 300 -16.44 -17.06 4.25
N GLY A 301 -15.71 -16.92 5.35
CA GLY A 301 -16.25 -17.01 6.70
C GLY A 301 -17.13 -15.81 7.02
N ALA A 302 -18.19 -16.04 7.80
CA ALA A 302 -19.07 -14.97 8.28
C ALA A 302 -18.43 -14.10 9.38
N SER A 303 -17.29 -14.53 9.92
CA SER A 303 -16.56 -13.83 10.99
C SER A 303 -15.12 -13.60 10.56
N ALA A 304 -14.57 -12.47 11.00
CA ALA A 304 -13.20 -12.08 10.67
C ALA A 304 -12.20 -13.16 11.11
N ALA A 305 -11.14 -13.32 10.33
CA ALA A 305 -10.10 -14.32 10.55
C ALA A 305 -8.71 -13.73 10.31
N THR A 306 -7.67 -14.48 10.67
CA THR A 306 -6.27 -14.13 10.39
C THR A 306 -5.58 -15.21 9.57
N LEU A 307 -4.94 -14.82 8.47
CA LEU A 307 -3.95 -15.60 7.74
C LEU A 307 -2.56 -15.16 8.17
N THR A 308 -1.76 -16.05 8.70
CA THR A 308 -0.34 -15.80 8.97
C THR A 308 0.52 -16.77 8.15
N MET A 309 1.46 -16.23 7.39
CA MET A 309 2.50 -16.99 6.70
C MET A 309 3.84 -16.54 7.26
N GLN A 310 4.53 -17.44 7.95
CA GLN A 310 5.83 -17.22 8.58
C GLN A 310 6.85 -18.17 7.97
N ALA A 311 7.83 -17.61 7.27
CA ALA A 311 8.88 -18.35 6.59
C ALA A 311 10.25 -17.79 7.00
N TYR A 312 11.21 -18.67 7.31
CA TYR A 312 12.62 -18.25 7.31
C TYR A 312 13.11 -17.95 5.89
N GLY A 313 12.55 -18.64 4.88
CA GLY A 313 12.81 -18.40 3.47
C GLY A 313 11.84 -17.41 2.82
N THR A 314 11.53 -17.68 1.56
CA THR A 314 10.70 -16.84 0.68
C THR A 314 9.21 -17.17 0.83
N ILE A 315 8.37 -16.14 0.76
CA ILE A 315 6.92 -16.27 0.59
C ILE A 315 6.55 -15.89 -0.84
N THR A 316 5.94 -16.80 -1.59
CA THR A 316 5.51 -16.57 -2.98
C THR A 316 4.01 -16.80 -3.12
N THR A 317 3.29 -15.81 -3.64
CA THR A 317 1.87 -15.96 -4.02
C THR A 317 1.72 -15.96 -5.54
N THR A 318 1.71 -17.15 -6.15
CA THR A 318 1.40 -17.30 -7.60
C THR A 318 -0.10 -17.40 -7.86
N SER A 319 -0.91 -17.63 -6.82
CA SER A 319 -2.36 -17.55 -6.84
C SER A 319 -2.92 -16.57 -5.83
N ALA A 320 -4.16 -16.17 -6.04
CA ALA A 320 -4.78 -15.13 -5.23
C ALA A 320 -5.07 -15.58 -3.80
N ILE A 321 -4.96 -14.65 -2.86
CA ILE A 321 -5.61 -14.74 -1.54
C ILE A 321 -6.86 -13.85 -1.63
N THR A 322 -8.02 -14.40 -1.31
CA THR A 322 -9.28 -13.66 -1.45
C THR A 322 -10.08 -13.69 -0.16
N ALA A 323 -10.77 -12.60 0.14
CA ALA A 323 -11.77 -12.51 1.20
C ALA A 323 -13.02 -11.87 0.61
N ALA A 324 -14.18 -12.51 0.78
CA ALA A 324 -15.42 -12.07 0.12
C ALA A 324 -16.54 -11.65 1.09
N THR A 325 -16.54 -12.19 2.32
CA THR A 325 -17.68 -12.06 3.23
C THR A 325 -17.36 -11.20 4.46
N SER A 326 -16.21 -11.41 5.08
CA SER A 326 -15.75 -10.62 6.21
C SER A 326 -14.25 -10.31 6.10
N ALA A 327 -13.75 -9.45 6.97
CA ALA A 327 -12.36 -9.00 6.91
C ALA A 327 -11.39 -10.14 7.25
N LEU A 328 -10.35 -10.30 6.43
CA LEU A 328 -9.24 -11.20 6.66
C LEU A 328 -7.98 -10.39 6.96
N THR A 329 -7.42 -10.51 8.16
CA THR A 329 -6.09 -9.95 8.43
C THR A 329 -5.05 -10.87 7.81
N ILE A 330 -4.17 -10.36 6.96
CA ILE A 330 -3.13 -11.13 6.26
C ILE A 330 -1.77 -10.65 6.72
N LEU A 331 -0.95 -11.57 7.22
CA LEU A 331 0.45 -11.32 7.57
C LEU A 331 1.35 -12.23 6.72
N LEU A 332 2.15 -11.63 5.85
CA LEU A 332 3.22 -12.29 5.10
C LEU A 332 4.55 -11.88 5.73
N TYR A 333 5.16 -12.79 6.49
CA TYR A 333 6.40 -12.55 7.22
C TYR A 333 7.50 -13.52 6.74
N SER A 334 8.30 -13.07 5.77
CA SER A 334 9.52 -13.76 5.33
C SER A 334 10.72 -13.31 6.16
N ASP A 335 11.86 -14.02 6.09
CA ASP A 335 13.02 -13.72 6.95
C ASP A 335 12.63 -13.74 8.45
N PHE A 336 11.78 -14.69 8.84
CA PHE A 336 11.22 -14.74 10.20
C PHE A 336 12.28 -15.05 11.27
N ASP A 337 13.44 -15.58 10.89
CA ASP A 337 14.62 -15.73 11.75
C ASP A 337 15.57 -14.53 11.72
N ALA A 338 15.25 -13.48 10.96
CA ALA A 338 15.99 -12.22 10.86
C ALA A 338 17.48 -12.41 10.49
N ASN A 339 17.75 -13.34 9.57
CA ASN A 339 19.08 -13.64 9.06
C ASN A 339 19.41 -12.87 7.76
N ALA A 340 18.53 -11.97 7.34
CA ALA A 340 18.61 -11.18 6.11
C ALA A 340 18.48 -12.03 4.82
N SER A 341 17.81 -13.17 4.90
CA SER A 341 17.47 -14.02 3.75
C SER A 341 15.96 -14.25 3.66
N GLY A 342 15.48 -14.55 2.46
CA GLY A 342 14.05 -14.67 2.21
C GLY A 342 13.44 -13.36 1.71
N THR A 343 12.45 -13.51 0.82
CA THR A 343 11.77 -12.39 0.17
C THR A 343 10.26 -12.62 0.12
N ILE A 344 9.50 -11.57 -0.17
CA ILE A 344 8.05 -11.62 -0.40
C ILE A 344 7.80 -11.34 -1.88
N SER A 345 7.31 -12.33 -2.62
CA SER A 345 6.97 -12.20 -4.03
C SER A 345 5.46 -12.35 -4.24
N ILE A 346 4.77 -11.23 -4.44
CA ILE A 346 3.33 -11.18 -4.66
C ILE A 346 3.04 -11.15 -6.16
N GLY A 347 2.76 -12.32 -6.73
CA GLY A 347 2.48 -12.50 -8.16
C GLY A 347 0.99 -12.48 -8.53
N ALA A 348 0.11 -12.62 -7.55
CA ALA A 348 -1.34 -12.63 -7.72
C ALA A 348 -2.02 -11.80 -6.63
N GLY A 349 -3.29 -11.44 -6.85
CA GLY A 349 -4.02 -10.52 -5.97
C GLY A 349 -4.15 -11.01 -4.53
N VAL A 350 -3.92 -10.10 -3.58
CA VAL A 350 -4.09 -10.33 -2.14
C VAL A 350 -5.18 -9.37 -1.67
N GLN A 351 -6.39 -9.90 -1.49
CA GLN A 351 -7.57 -9.15 -1.08
C GLN A 351 -8.03 -9.64 0.30
N SER A 352 -8.31 -8.68 1.17
CA SER A 352 -8.59 -8.85 2.60
C SER A 352 -10.00 -8.42 3.00
N ASN A 353 -10.79 -7.88 2.07
CA ASN A 353 -12.13 -7.34 2.32
C ASN A 353 -12.13 -6.29 3.44
N GLY A 354 -11.24 -5.31 3.31
CA GLY A 354 -11.04 -4.25 4.30
C GLY A 354 -10.23 -4.65 5.54
N GLY A 355 -9.71 -5.88 5.60
CA GLY A 355 -8.68 -6.26 6.58
C GLY A 355 -7.33 -5.59 6.30
N THR A 356 -6.36 -5.79 7.19
CA THR A 356 -4.98 -5.33 6.98
C THR A 356 -4.15 -6.38 6.26
N ILE A 357 -3.31 -5.95 5.32
CA ILE A 357 -2.35 -6.80 4.62
C ILE A 357 -0.96 -6.32 5.00
N THR A 358 -0.24 -7.11 5.82
CA THR A 358 1.10 -6.75 6.28
C THR A 358 2.16 -7.57 5.55
N VAL A 359 3.12 -6.88 4.95
CA VAL A 359 4.38 -7.48 4.44
C VAL A 359 5.51 -7.12 5.40
N GLN A 360 6.18 -8.12 5.97
CA GLN A 360 7.12 -7.95 7.07
C GLN A 360 8.40 -8.79 6.88
N GLY A 361 9.51 -8.27 7.41
CA GLY A 361 10.80 -8.96 7.41
C GLY A 361 11.56 -8.72 6.11
N GLY A 362 11.63 -9.73 5.25
CA GLY A 362 12.32 -9.64 3.96
C GLY A 362 11.69 -8.63 2.99
N GLY A 363 12.50 -8.09 2.07
CA GLY A 363 12.03 -7.30 0.93
C GLY A 363 11.41 -8.16 -0.16
N GLY A 364 11.23 -7.62 -1.36
CA GLY A 364 10.74 -8.40 -2.50
C GLY A 364 9.99 -7.57 -3.53
N THR A 365 9.01 -8.18 -4.20
CA THR A 365 8.34 -7.61 -5.37
C THR A 365 6.83 -7.81 -5.33
N ILE A 366 6.07 -6.78 -5.72
CA ILE A 366 4.63 -6.89 -6.03
C ILE A 366 4.46 -6.81 -7.55
N SER A 367 4.23 -7.94 -8.21
CA SER A 367 4.16 -8.06 -9.67
C SER A 367 2.74 -8.31 -10.18
N THR A 368 1.74 -7.78 -9.50
CA THR A 368 0.32 -7.88 -9.88
C THR A 368 -0.35 -6.51 -9.88
N ALA A 369 -1.30 -6.32 -10.78
CA ALA A 369 -2.16 -5.14 -10.82
C ALA A 369 -3.50 -5.34 -10.07
N SER A 370 -3.70 -6.50 -9.44
CA SER A 370 -4.88 -6.73 -8.59
C SER A 370 -4.93 -5.75 -7.43
N THR A 371 -6.14 -5.40 -7.01
CA THR A 371 -6.38 -4.50 -5.88
C THR A 371 -6.01 -5.17 -4.55
N PHE A 372 -5.31 -4.41 -3.72
CA PHE A 372 -5.16 -4.61 -2.28
C PHE A 372 -6.25 -3.81 -1.54
N ASP A 373 -6.32 -3.92 -0.21
CA ASP A 373 -7.22 -3.09 0.61
C ASP A 373 -6.53 -2.22 1.65
N ASN A 374 -5.65 -2.74 2.51
CA ASN A 374 -4.91 -1.90 3.45
C ASN A 374 -3.47 -2.42 3.58
N LEU A 375 -2.62 -2.12 2.61
CA LEU A 375 -1.23 -2.57 2.62
C LEU A 375 -0.42 -1.85 3.70
N THR A 376 0.24 -2.64 4.55
CA THR A 376 1.21 -2.18 5.54
C THR A 376 2.58 -2.79 5.26
N VAL A 377 3.60 -1.95 5.07
CA VAL A 377 4.98 -2.35 4.78
C VAL A 377 5.84 -2.19 6.03
N VAL A 378 6.45 -3.29 6.48
CA VAL A 378 7.27 -3.39 7.72
C VAL A 378 8.54 -4.21 7.44
N VAL A 379 9.28 -3.85 6.40
CA VAL A 379 10.42 -4.66 5.89
C VAL A 379 11.78 -4.18 6.40
N GLY A 380 11.83 -3.40 7.47
CA GLY A 380 13.07 -3.01 8.14
C GLY A 380 13.99 -2.15 7.25
N SER A 381 15.14 -2.68 6.84
CA SER A 381 16.05 -2.01 5.89
C SER A 381 15.88 -2.48 4.45
N ASN A 382 14.95 -3.40 4.20
CA ASN A 382 14.73 -4.00 2.89
C ASN A 382 13.80 -3.13 2.02
N THR A 383 13.60 -3.56 0.78
CA THR A 383 12.78 -2.86 -0.22
C THR A 383 11.69 -3.78 -0.76
N ILE A 384 10.45 -3.30 -0.80
CA ILE A 384 9.39 -3.83 -1.65
C ILE A 384 9.37 -3.01 -2.95
N THR A 385 9.60 -3.67 -4.07
CA THR A 385 9.64 -3.04 -5.40
C THR A 385 8.38 -3.39 -6.19
N LEU A 386 7.82 -2.45 -6.93
CA LEU A 386 6.72 -2.74 -7.85
C LEU A 386 7.21 -3.41 -9.14
N GLY A 387 6.54 -4.49 -9.54
CA GLY A 387 6.66 -5.16 -10.84
C GLY A 387 5.44 -4.96 -11.74
N ALA A 388 4.43 -4.22 -11.26
CA ALA A 388 3.20 -3.85 -11.95
C ALA A 388 2.60 -2.59 -11.30
N THR A 389 1.57 -2.01 -11.92
CA THR A 389 0.77 -0.94 -11.30
C THR A 389 0.24 -1.38 -9.94
N PHE A 390 0.50 -0.60 -8.91
CA PHE A 390 -0.02 -0.85 -7.57
C PHE A 390 -1.39 -0.21 -7.40
N ASN A 391 -2.35 -1.00 -6.91
CA ASN A 391 -3.71 -0.55 -6.61
C ASN A 391 -4.05 -0.94 -5.18
N ASP A 392 -4.26 0.03 -4.30
CA ASP A 392 -4.76 -0.19 -2.94
C ASP A 392 -6.10 0.51 -2.76
N SER A 393 -7.16 -0.25 -2.46
CA SER A 393 -8.51 0.31 -2.33
C SER A 393 -8.72 1.09 -1.02
N GLY A 394 -7.89 0.84 -0.02
CA GLY A 394 -7.86 1.54 1.26
C GLY A 394 -6.46 2.07 1.57
N ASN A 395 -5.95 1.83 2.77
CA ASN A 395 -4.80 2.57 3.29
C ASN A 395 -3.46 1.98 2.89
N LEU A 396 -2.57 2.81 2.32
CA LEU A 396 -1.15 2.48 2.19
C LEU A 396 -0.38 3.01 3.40
N THR A 397 0.22 2.12 4.18
CA THR A 397 1.06 2.46 5.34
C THR A 397 2.46 1.91 5.18
N ILE A 398 3.47 2.78 5.15
CA ILE A 398 4.89 2.40 5.13
C ILE A 398 5.45 2.66 6.53
N THR A 399 5.57 1.62 7.34
CA THR A 399 6.04 1.74 8.73
C THR A 399 7.57 1.71 8.81
N SER A 400 8.19 0.82 8.04
CA SER A 400 9.65 0.72 7.90
C SER A 400 10.05 0.09 6.57
N GLY A 401 11.28 0.34 6.13
CA GLY A 401 11.79 -0.10 4.85
C GLY A 401 11.49 0.86 3.71
N THR A 402 11.74 0.39 2.49
CA THR A 402 11.51 1.14 1.27
C THR A 402 10.35 0.54 0.48
N PHE A 403 9.40 1.38 0.05
CA PHE A 403 8.40 1.03 -0.96
C PHE A 403 8.73 1.78 -2.26
N ASP A 404 9.15 1.05 -3.28
CA ASP A 404 9.75 1.60 -4.50
C ASP A 404 8.88 1.30 -5.72
N VAL A 405 8.48 2.33 -6.46
CA VAL A 405 7.66 2.17 -7.67
C VAL A 405 8.40 1.64 -8.90
N SER A 406 9.69 1.30 -8.76
CA SER A 406 10.56 0.67 -9.76
C SER A 406 11.08 1.57 -10.87
N ALA A 407 12.13 1.10 -11.55
CA ALA A 407 12.78 1.79 -12.68
C ALA A 407 11.83 1.92 -13.88
N THR A 408 10.95 0.93 -14.03
CA THR A 408 9.77 1.03 -14.88
C THR A 408 8.72 1.74 -14.02
N PRO A 409 8.38 3.02 -14.29
CA PRO A 409 7.65 3.87 -13.37
C PRO A 409 6.19 3.45 -13.22
N TYR A 410 5.94 2.39 -12.45
CA TYR A 410 4.60 1.89 -12.22
C TYR A 410 3.80 2.90 -11.41
N ALA A 411 2.51 3.07 -11.75
CA ALA A 411 1.63 3.94 -10.99
C ALA A 411 1.31 3.31 -9.61
N ALA A 412 1.09 4.17 -8.61
CA ALA A 412 0.60 3.78 -7.30
C ALA A 412 -0.74 4.49 -7.03
N ASN A 413 -1.83 3.73 -7.07
CA ASN A 413 -3.19 4.23 -6.86
C ASN A 413 -3.64 3.87 -5.44
N ILE A 414 -4.06 4.87 -4.66
CA ILE A 414 -4.39 4.72 -3.23
C ILE A 414 -5.78 5.30 -2.99
N GLY A 415 -6.71 4.44 -2.56
CA GLY A 415 -8.10 4.77 -2.29
C GLY A 415 -8.37 5.28 -0.87
N GLY A 416 -7.51 4.95 0.09
CA GLY A 416 -7.57 5.39 1.49
C GLY A 416 -6.45 6.35 1.87
N ASN A 417 -6.07 6.34 3.14
CA ASN A 417 -5.01 7.19 3.68
C ASN A 417 -3.63 6.75 3.21
N TYR A 418 -2.71 7.70 3.13
CA TYR A 418 -1.28 7.46 2.94
C TYR A 418 -0.53 7.84 4.21
N SER A 419 0.27 6.92 4.74
CA SER A 419 1.14 7.19 5.88
C SER A 419 2.54 6.63 5.63
N ASN A 420 3.56 7.47 5.76
CA ASN A 420 4.95 7.06 5.51
C ASN A 420 5.89 7.44 6.65
N SER A 421 6.26 6.46 7.48
CA SER A 421 7.36 6.54 8.46
C SER A 421 8.66 5.89 7.97
N GLY A 422 8.63 5.17 6.84
CA GLY A 422 9.80 4.63 6.16
C GLY A 422 10.21 5.51 4.97
N THR A 423 10.56 4.86 3.85
CA THR A 423 10.91 5.53 2.59
C THR A 423 9.95 5.12 1.49
N PHE A 424 9.20 6.06 0.94
CA PHE A 424 8.60 5.91 -0.39
C PHE A 424 9.63 6.34 -1.44
N THR A 425 9.77 5.61 -2.55
CA THR A 425 10.67 5.98 -3.66
C THR A 425 9.86 6.09 -4.94
N ALA A 426 9.53 7.33 -5.32
CA ALA A 426 8.64 7.64 -6.44
C ALA A 426 9.30 7.52 -7.82
N ARG A 427 10.64 7.61 -7.91
CA ARG A 427 11.40 7.64 -9.19
C ARG A 427 10.74 8.58 -10.19
N THR A 428 10.20 8.07 -11.30
CA THR A 428 9.40 8.85 -12.27
C THR A 428 7.95 8.36 -12.36
N GLY A 429 7.45 7.66 -11.34
CA GLY A 429 6.09 7.13 -11.26
C GLY A 429 5.06 8.14 -10.76
N THR A 430 3.80 7.88 -11.10
CA THR A 430 2.65 8.69 -10.66
C THR A 430 1.99 8.07 -9.43
N VAL A 431 1.77 8.90 -8.41
CA VAL A 431 0.88 8.58 -7.29
C VAL A 431 -0.50 9.17 -7.56
N THR A 432 -1.55 8.36 -7.45
CA THR A 432 -2.94 8.81 -7.59
C THR A 432 -3.70 8.62 -6.29
N LEU A 433 -4.28 9.68 -5.76
CA LEU A 433 -5.20 9.63 -4.63
C LEU A 433 -6.63 9.62 -5.17
N ASN A 434 -7.25 8.45 -5.18
CA ASN A 434 -8.50 8.17 -5.89
C ASN A 434 -9.66 7.74 -4.98
N GLY A 435 -9.61 8.12 -3.71
CA GLY A 435 -10.62 7.77 -2.71
C GLY A 435 -12.00 8.41 -2.95
N SER A 436 -13.03 7.72 -2.45
CA SER A 436 -14.40 8.24 -2.33
C SER A 436 -14.72 8.73 -0.91
N ALA A 437 -13.84 8.45 0.05
CA ALA A 437 -13.82 9.02 1.39
C ALA A 437 -12.66 10.01 1.53
N ALA A 438 -12.63 10.75 2.65
CA ALA A 438 -11.51 11.64 2.96
C ALA A 438 -10.19 10.85 3.05
N GLN A 439 -9.13 11.38 2.44
CA GLN A 439 -7.80 10.78 2.44
C GLN A 439 -6.82 11.69 3.18
N ALA A 440 -6.30 11.21 4.30
CA ALA A 440 -5.24 11.87 5.04
C ALA A 440 -3.86 11.39 4.57
N LEU A 441 -2.94 12.34 4.41
CA LEU A 441 -1.55 12.14 4.00
C LEU A 441 -0.65 12.54 5.16
N SER A 442 0.13 11.59 5.67
CA SER A 442 0.93 11.79 6.88
C SER A 442 2.34 11.20 6.75
N GLY A 443 3.25 11.67 7.61
CA GLY A 443 4.64 11.23 7.63
C GLY A 443 5.51 11.96 6.60
N THR A 444 6.58 11.31 6.15
CA THR A 444 7.59 11.90 5.28
C THR A 444 7.15 11.86 3.82
N MET A 445 6.96 13.03 3.20
CA MET A 445 6.62 13.20 1.77
C MET A 445 7.59 14.16 1.06
N THR A 446 8.79 14.30 1.61
CA THR A 446 9.85 15.21 1.14
C THR A 446 11.17 14.44 1.01
N GLY A 447 12.20 15.08 0.44
CA GLY A 447 13.52 14.47 0.28
C GLY A 447 13.46 13.20 -0.58
N SER A 448 13.98 12.08 -0.09
CA SER A 448 13.92 10.78 -0.78
C SER A 448 12.50 10.25 -0.98
N SER A 449 11.52 10.74 -0.22
CA SER A 449 10.10 10.39 -0.33
C SER A 449 9.23 11.46 -0.94
N ALA A 450 9.85 12.42 -1.64
CA ALA A 450 9.12 13.31 -2.53
C ALA A 450 8.34 12.50 -3.59
N PHE A 451 7.16 12.99 -3.94
CA PHE A 451 6.42 12.49 -5.09
C PHE A 451 7.06 13.01 -6.38
N TYR A 452 7.03 12.20 -7.43
CA TYR A 452 7.42 12.67 -8.77
C TYR A 452 6.23 13.35 -9.45
N ASP A 453 5.24 12.55 -9.87
CA ASP A 453 3.92 13.03 -10.28
C ASP A 453 2.90 12.68 -9.20
N LEU A 454 2.05 13.66 -8.84
CA LEU A 454 0.93 13.46 -7.92
C LEU A 454 -0.37 13.87 -8.61
N THR A 455 -1.34 12.97 -8.63
CA THR A 455 -2.67 13.22 -9.19
C THR A 455 -3.75 13.05 -8.12
N LEU A 456 -4.62 14.04 -7.96
CA LEU A 456 -5.81 13.92 -7.12
C LEU A 456 -7.02 13.66 -8.00
N THR A 457 -7.70 12.54 -7.75
CA THR A 457 -9.02 12.23 -8.31
C THR A 457 -10.09 12.01 -7.24
N ASN A 458 -9.75 12.24 -5.96
CA ASN A 458 -10.65 12.11 -4.82
C ASN A 458 -11.98 12.82 -5.08
N SER A 459 -13.09 12.18 -4.70
CA SER A 459 -14.44 12.67 -4.99
C SER A 459 -15.23 13.10 -3.74
N SER A 460 -14.56 13.22 -2.60
CA SER A 460 -15.16 13.46 -1.29
C SER A 460 -15.02 14.92 -0.82
N GLY A 461 -15.33 15.15 0.47
CA GLY A 461 -15.27 16.46 1.13
C GLY A 461 -16.46 17.37 0.82
N THR A 462 -16.70 18.33 1.72
CA THR A 462 -17.84 19.26 1.65
C THR A 462 -17.42 20.67 2.06
N VAL A 463 -18.04 21.66 1.45
CA VAL A 463 -17.91 23.08 1.80
C VAL A 463 -19.30 23.67 2.00
N THR A 464 -19.50 24.42 3.08
CA THR A 464 -20.78 25.12 3.34
C THR A 464 -20.82 26.53 2.72
N SER A 465 -19.66 27.13 2.46
CA SER A 465 -19.54 28.39 1.72
C SER A 465 -18.19 28.50 1.00
N ASP A 466 -18.12 29.40 0.00
CA ASP A 466 -16.96 29.52 -0.89
C ASP A 466 -15.72 30.08 -0.20
N CYS A 467 -15.82 30.88 0.87
CA CYS A 467 -14.65 31.54 1.48
C CYS A 467 -14.52 31.35 2.99
N GLU A 468 -15.50 30.77 3.69
CA GLU A 468 -15.36 30.53 5.12
C GLU A 468 -14.80 29.12 5.39
N ARG A 469 -13.99 28.98 6.45
CA ARG A 469 -13.53 27.66 6.94
C ARG A 469 -14.61 26.94 7.76
N THR A 470 -15.60 27.65 8.29
CA THR A 470 -16.65 27.06 9.12
C THR A 470 -17.40 26.00 8.33
N GLY A 471 -17.46 24.75 8.80
CA GLY A 471 -18.12 23.64 8.10
C GLY A 471 -17.31 22.98 6.98
N TRP A 472 -16.01 23.30 6.88
CA TRP A 472 -15.08 22.66 5.95
C TRP A 472 -14.81 21.19 6.34
N VAL A 473 -14.92 20.29 5.36
CA VAL A 473 -14.46 18.91 5.45
C VAL A 473 -13.62 18.62 4.22
N ALA A 474 -12.32 18.37 4.41
CA ALA A 474 -11.40 18.05 3.34
C ALA A 474 -11.74 16.71 2.68
N GLY A 475 -11.53 16.61 1.37
CA GLY A 475 -11.49 15.33 0.67
C GLY A 475 -10.08 14.74 0.65
N VAL A 476 -9.07 15.61 0.58
CA VAL A 476 -7.65 15.26 0.72
C VAL A 476 -7.04 16.17 1.78
N ASP A 477 -6.38 15.61 2.77
CA ASP A 477 -5.84 16.33 3.92
C ASP A 477 -4.34 16.05 4.07
N PHE A 478 -3.49 17.04 3.80
CA PHE A 478 -2.06 16.94 3.99
C PHE A 478 -1.66 17.32 5.41
N ASN A 479 -1.42 16.32 6.27
CA ASN A 479 -1.03 16.50 7.67
C ASN A 479 0.47 16.75 7.85
N ALA A 480 1.22 16.94 6.76
CA ALA A 480 2.64 17.24 6.76
C ALA A 480 3.05 17.91 5.43
N ALA A 481 4.25 18.50 5.43
CA ALA A 481 4.91 19.04 4.25
C ALA A 481 5.09 17.97 3.16
N ALA A 482 4.93 18.35 1.89
CA ALA A 482 5.12 17.46 0.74
C ALA A 482 5.88 18.14 -0.40
N THR A 483 6.63 17.36 -1.16
CA THR A 483 7.32 17.80 -2.38
C THR A 483 6.83 17.02 -3.58
N VAL A 484 6.48 17.71 -4.66
CA VAL A 484 6.16 17.13 -5.98
C VAL A 484 7.17 17.65 -6.99
N THR A 485 8.06 16.79 -7.46
CA THR A 485 9.22 17.20 -8.28
C THR A 485 8.92 17.35 -9.77
N ASN A 486 7.79 16.84 -10.25
CA ASN A 486 7.32 16.98 -11.63
C ASN A 486 5.93 17.64 -11.68
N ASN A 487 4.85 16.90 -11.90
CA ASN A 487 3.50 17.48 -12.02
C ASN A 487 2.64 17.21 -10.79
N TYR A 488 2.00 18.25 -10.27
CA TYR A 488 0.89 18.13 -9.33
C TYR A 488 -0.43 18.46 -10.04
N THR A 489 -1.22 17.43 -10.32
CA THR A 489 -2.48 17.54 -11.05
C THR A 489 -3.68 17.29 -10.13
N VAL A 490 -4.70 18.14 -10.24
CA VAL A 490 -6.00 17.90 -9.61
C VAL A 490 -7.02 17.73 -10.73
N ALA A 491 -7.36 16.47 -11.03
CA ALA A 491 -8.09 16.12 -12.26
C ALA A 491 -9.60 16.07 -12.05
N THR A 492 -10.07 15.71 -10.85
CA THR A 492 -11.50 15.72 -10.51
C THR A 492 -11.92 17.13 -10.12
N ALA A 493 -13.01 17.62 -10.70
CA ALA A 493 -13.56 18.92 -10.35
C ALA A 493 -14.13 18.90 -8.91
N SER A 494 -14.23 20.06 -8.27
CA SER A 494 -14.72 20.17 -6.88
C SER A 494 -13.91 19.40 -5.82
N VAL A 495 -12.64 19.04 -6.07
CA VAL A 495 -11.77 18.46 -5.03
C VAL A 495 -11.52 19.51 -3.93
N LYS A 496 -11.51 19.05 -2.67
CA LYS A 496 -11.25 19.88 -1.48
C LYS A 496 -9.97 19.41 -0.83
N VAL A 497 -8.95 20.25 -0.85
CA VAL A 497 -7.64 19.95 -0.26
C VAL A 497 -7.37 20.85 0.94
N GLU A 498 -7.00 20.22 2.05
CA GLU A 498 -6.49 20.88 3.24
C GLU A 498 -4.97 20.69 3.31
N TYR A 499 -4.28 21.76 3.70
CA TYR A 499 -2.84 21.83 3.88
C TYR A 499 -2.52 22.22 5.32
N GLU A 500 -1.60 21.50 5.94
CA GLU A 500 -1.18 21.73 7.32
C GLU A 500 -0.57 23.12 7.50
N SER A 501 -1.04 23.83 8.53
CA SER A 501 -0.62 25.21 8.77
C SER A 501 0.86 25.30 9.13
N GLY A 502 1.58 26.20 8.46
CA GLY A 502 3.02 26.38 8.61
C GLY A 502 3.87 25.31 7.92
N ALA A 503 3.28 24.28 7.31
CA ALA A 503 4.02 23.30 6.50
C ALA A 503 4.34 23.87 5.11
N THR A 504 5.49 23.47 4.57
CA THR A 504 5.95 23.88 3.23
C THR A 504 5.66 22.82 2.18
N TYR A 505 4.92 23.22 1.16
CA TYR A 505 4.60 22.40 -0.02
C TYR A 505 5.44 22.88 -1.19
N THR A 506 6.31 22.03 -1.72
CA THR A 506 7.16 22.37 -2.87
C THR A 506 6.63 21.69 -4.12
N ILE A 507 6.28 22.45 -5.15
CA ILE A 507 5.68 21.92 -6.37
C ILE A 507 6.46 22.45 -7.57
N ASN A 508 6.91 21.56 -8.44
CA ASN A 508 7.60 21.98 -9.64
C ASN A 508 6.63 22.51 -10.71
N ASN A 509 5.65 21.70 -11.11
CA ASN A 509 4.61 22.10 -12.06
C ASN A 509 3.20 21.95 -11.46
N MET A 510 2.41 23.03 -11.48
CA MET A 510 1.02 23.05 -11.01
C MET A 510 0.06 22.93 -12.20
N ASN A 511 -0.83 21.93 -12.13
CA ASN A 511 -1.91 21.72 -13.09
C ASN A 511 -3.25 21.61 -12.34
N TRP A 512 -3.80 22.77 -12.00
CA TRP A 512 -5.00 22.93 -11.19
C TRP A 512 -6.12 23.54 -12.03
N ASN A 513 -7.12 22.72 -12.36
CA ASN A 513 -8.23 23.14 -13.20
C ASN A 513 -9.57 22.60 -12.70
N GLY A 514 -10.35 23.46 -12.06
CA GLY A 514 -11.71 23.15 -11.60
C GLY A 514 -12.77 23.10 -12.71
N GLN A 515 -12.38 23.29 -13.97
CA GLN A 515 -13.21 23.18 -15.19
C GLN A 515 -14.29 24.25 -15.39
N ALA A 516 -14.99 24.68 -14.33
CA ALA A 516 -16.05 25.68 -14.37
C ALA A 516 -16.24 26.39 -13.02
N VAL A 517 -16.94 27.53 -13.05
CA VAL A 517 -17.27 28.35 -11.85
C VAL A 517 -18.01 27.53 -10.78
N GLY A 518 -18.89 26.60 -11.16
CA GLY A 518 -19.65 25.75 -10.23
C GLY A 518 -18.89 24.53 -9.72
N THR A 519 -17.67 24.28 -10.20
CA THR A 519 -16.90 23.06 -9.90
C THR A 519 -15.46 23.35 -9.51
N ARG A 520 -15.22 24.54 -8.94
CA ARG A 520 -13.89 24.99 -8.55
C ARG A 520 -13.17 24.00 -7.65
N LEU A 521 -11.84 23.97 -7.73
CA LEU A 521 -11.01 23.28 -6.74
C LEU A 521 -10.91 24.16 -5.49
N TYR A 522 -10.91 23.56 -4.30
CA TYR A 522 -10.85 24.31 -3.05
C TYR A 522 -9.59 23.97 -2.26
N PHE A 523 -8.84 25.00 -1.87
CA PHE A 523 -7.59 24.87 -1.12
C PHE A 523 -7.65 25.67 0.19
N ARG A 524 -7.39 25.01 1.33
CA ARG A 524 -7.49 25.62 2.67
C ARG A 524 -6.30 25.30 3.55
N ASN A 525 -5.99 26.26 4.43
CA ASN A 525 -5.14 26.06 5.58
C ASN A 525 -5.88 25.24 6.66
N SER A 526 -5.20 24.29 7.31
CA SER A 526 -5.76 23.42 8.35
C SER A 526 -6.14 24.16 9.64
N ALA A 527 -5.59 25.37 9.85
CA ALA A 527 -5.95 26.23 10.97
C ALA A 527 -6.78 27.44 10.53
N ILE A 528 -7.64 27.93 11.42
CA ILE A 528 -8.40 29.18 11.23
C ILE A 528 -7.51 30.43 11.17
N THR A 529 -6.27 30.32 11.66
CA THR A 529 -5.24 31.36 11.66
C THR A 529 -3.95 30.82 11.04
N GLY A 530 -3.07 31.70 10.59
CA GLY A 530 -1.84 31.32 9.88
C GLY A 530 -2.08 31.07 8.39
N THR A 531 -1.04 30.53 7.76
CA THR A 531 -0.96 30.22 6.32
C THR A 531 -0.31 28.85 6.11
N TRP A 532 -0.61 28.22 4.98
CA TRP A 532 0.19 27.11 4.46
C TRP A 532 1.23 27.68 3.50
N LEU A 533 2.45 27.17 3.52
CA LEU A 533 3.56 27.72 2.76
C LEU A 533 3.68 26.97 1.43
N LEU A 534 3.78 27.69 0.32
CA LEU A 534 3.87 27.15 -1.02
C LEU A 534 5.16 27.63 -1.69
N ASN A 535 5.94 26.70 -2.22
CA ASN A 535 7.12 26.99 -3.03
C ASN A 535 6.96 26.38 -4.41
N VAL A 536 6.67 27.23 -5.40
CA VAL A 536 6.58 26.83 -6.80
C VAL A 536 7.92 27.12 -7.48
N THR A 537 8.58 26.08 -7.99
CA THR A 537 9.94 26.21 -8.55
C THR A 537 9.98 26.53 -10.05
N ALA A 538 8.96 26.16 -10.84
CA ALA A 538 8.87 26.58 -12.23
C ALA A 538 8.12 27.91 -12.37
N VAL A 539 8.79 28.93 -12.91
CA VAL A 539 8.24 30.28 -13.17
C VAL A 539 7.90 30.42 -14.67
N GLY A 540 6.74 30.99 -15.01
CA GLY A 540 6.38 31.38 -16.39
C GLY A 540 5.58 30.31 -17.17
N ASN A 541 5.84 30.18 -18.48
CA ASN A 541 5.11 29.33 -19.45
C ASN A 541 5.09 27.81 -19.14
N ALA A 542 5.66 27.38 -18.00
CA ALA A 542 5.54 26.01 -17.50
C ALA A 542 4.36 25.83 -16.52
N GLN A 543 3.73 26.89 -16.00
CA GLN A 543 2.40 26.82 -15.37
C GLN A 543 1.39 26.37 -16.44
N THR A 544 0.96 25.11 -16.42
CA THR A 544 0.06 24.59 -17.47
C THR A 544 -1.40 24.99 -17.28
N LYS A 545 -1.86 25.21 -16.03
CA LYS A 545 -3.23 25.68 -15.73
C LYS A 545 -3.43 26.02 -14.25
N VAL A 546 -3.76 27.27 -13.92
CA VAL A 546 -4.33 27.66 -12.61
C VAL A 546 -5.66 28.36 -12.88
N SER A 547 -6.70 27.55 -13.03
CA SER A 547 -8.03 28.02 -13.44
C SER A 547 -9.11 27.36 -12.61
N TYR A 548 -10.18 28.10 -12.35
CA TYR A 548 -11.31 27.66 -11.54
C TYR A 548 -10.86 27.11 -10.19
N ILE A 549 -9.97 27.84 -9.50
CA ILE A 549 -9.58 27.52 -8.13
C ILE A 549 -10.20 28.51 -7.15
N ASN A 550 -10.36 28.05 -5.91
CA ASN A 550 -10.79 28.84 -4.77
C ASN A 550 -9.80 28.58 -3.63
N VAL A 551 -9.03 29.60 -3.26
CA VAL A 551 -7.90 29.46 -2.35
C VAL A 551 -7.93 30.54 -1.27
N SER A 552 -7.52 30.17 -0.06
CA SER A 552 -7.33 31.11 1.05
C SER A 552 -6.07 30.76 1.82
N ARG A 553 -5.45 31.76 2.44
CA ARG A 553 -4.34 31.58 3.40
C ARG A 553 -3.12 30.85 2.81
N SER A 554 -2.87 30.98 1.51
CA SER A 554 -1.67 30.47 0.86
C SER A 554 -0.55 31.51 0.89
N ASP A 555 0.60 31.18 1.46
CA ASP A 555 1.80 32.02 1.36
C ASP A 555 2.77 31.41 0.35
N ALA A 556 2.79 31.93 -0.87
CA ALA A 556 3.66 31.48 -1.95
C ALA A 556 5.00 32.23 -2.02
N SER A 557 5.35 33.05 -1.02
CA SER A 557 6.55 33.91 -1.06
C SER A 557 7.88 33.13 -1.09
N GLY A 558 7.85 31.85 -0.73
CA GLY A 558 9.01 30.96 -0.82
C GLY A 558 9.37 30.53 -2.25
N GLY A 559 8.53 30.81 -3.25
CA GLY A 559 8.74 30.44 -4.65
C GLY A 559 8.32 31.51 -5.65
N ALA A 560 8.00 31.08 -6.87
CA ALA A 560 7.51 31.91 -7.96
C ALA A 560 6.17 32.61 -7.65
N LEU A 561 5.95 33.80 -8.22
CA LEU A 561 4.63 34.43 -8.29
C LEU A 561 3.65 33.50 -9.00
N ILE A 562 2.47 33.29 -8.40
CA ILE A 562 1.42 32.45 -8.99
C ILE A 562 0.46 33.32 -9.77
N ILE A 563 0.28 32.99 -11.06
CA ILE A 563 -0.58 33.71 -11.99
C ILE A 563 -1.95 33.01 -11.99
N ALA A 564 -2.96 33.70 -11.51
CA ALA A 564 -4.34 33.22 -11.37
C ALA A 564 -5.33 34.27 -11.91
N SER A 565 -4.90 35.08 -12.87
CA SER A 565 -5.61 36.28 -13.33
C SER A 565 -6.58 36.07 -14.49
N ASP A 566 -6.82 34.83 -14.92
CA ASP A 566 -7.72 34.46 -16.03
C ASP A 566 -9.22 34.74 -15.79
N GLY A 567 -9.57 35.40 -14.68
CA GLY A 567 -10.94 35.75 -14.29
C GLY A 567 -11.78 34.58 -13.75
N THR A 568 -11.23 33.37 -13.65
CA THR A 568 -11.99 32.19 -13.23
C THR A 568 -11.83 31.84 -11.74
N ASN A 569 -10.77 32.36 -11.13
CA ASN A 569 -10.33 32.03 -9.77
C ASN A 569 -11.04 32.88 -8.70
N THR A 570 -10.99 32.43 -7.45
CA THR A 570 -11.55 33.15 -6.29
C THR A 570 -10.50 33.29 -5.20
N ASP A 571 -10.14 34.54 -4.91
CA ASP A 571 -9.33 34.91 -3.76
C ASP A 571 -10.21 35.01 -2.51
N CYS A 572 -10.10 34.02 -1.63
CA CYS A 572 -10.79 34.02 -0.34
C CYS A 572 -9.96 34.63 0.79
N GLY A 573 -8.95 35.43 0.45
CA GLY A 573 -8.18 36.27 1.34
C GLY A 573 -6.96 35.59 1.96
N THR A 574 -6.04 36.44 2.44
CA THR A 574 -4.76 36.02 3.06
C THR A 574 -3.87 35.21 2.12
N ASN A 575 -4.01 35.38 0.81
CA ASN A 575 -3.10 34.80 -0.17
C ASN A 575 -1.94 35.78 -0.44
N THR A 576 -0.70 35.31 -0.40
CA THR A 576 0.52 36.12 -0.58
C THR A 576 1.33 35.57 -1.74
N ASN A 577 1.86 36.45 -2.60
CA ASN A 577 2.57 36.09 -3.84
C ASN A 577 1.67 35.39 -4.89
N TRP A 578 0.43 35.90 -5.00
CA TRP A 578 -0.58 35.50 -5.98
C TRP A 578 -1.08 36.72 -6.76
N GLN A 579 -1.35 36.55 -8.06
CA GLN A 579 -1.97 37.57 -8.92
C GLN A 579 -3.35 37.08 -9.40
N PHE A 580 -4.43 37.63 -8.85
CA PHE A 580 -5.82 37.27 -9.19
C PHE A 580 -6.49 38.22 -10.18
N ASP A 581 -6.01 39.46 -10.26
CA ASP A 581 -6.59 40.49 -11.12
C ASP A 581 -5.62 40.88 -12.23
N GLU A 582 -6.16 41.31 -13.37
CA GLU A 582 -5.42 41.97 -14.44
C GLU A 582 -5.64 43.48 -14.36
N THR A 583 -4.56 44.25 -14.46
CA THR A 583 -4.60 45.71 -14.47
C THR A 583 -3.89 46.21 -15.71
N LEU A 584 -4.59 47.01 -16.51
CA LEU A 584 -4.03 47.75 -17.64
C LEU A 584 -4.74 49.11 -17.76
N THR A 585 -4.01 50.19 -17.50
CA THR A 585 -4.54 51.55 -17.63
C THR A 585 -3.58 52.43 -18.42
N LEU A 586 -4.12 53.28 -19.29
CA LEU A 586 -3.39 54.35 -19.97
C LEU A 586 -4.10 55.69 -19.71
N GLY A 587 -3.36 56.65 -19.17
CA GLY A 587 -3.74 58.05 -19.05
C GLY A 587 -2.95 58.93 -20.01
N ILE A 588 -3.49 60.10 -20.32
CA ILE A 588 -2.79 61.19 -21.00
C ILE A 588 -3.01 62.46 -20.18
N ASP A 589 -1.99 63.31 -20.08
CA ASP A 589 -2.04 64.55 -19.30
C ASP A 589 -3.17 65.51 -19.74
N SER A 590 -3.55 65.48 -21.01
CA SER A 590 -4.56 66.33 -21.62
C SER A 590 -5.08 65.72 -22.92
N THR A 591 -6.36 65.95 -23.22
CA THR A 591 -7.01 65.41 -24.44
C THR A 591 -6.85 66.30 -25.66
N SER A 592 -6.20 67.45 -25.52
CA SER A 592 -5.93 68.39 -26.60
C SER A 592 -4.62 69.13 -26.31
N LYS A 593 -3.79 69.28 -27.35
CA LYS A 593 -2.62 70.14 -27.35
C LYS A 593 -2.82 71.23 -28.39
N ASP A 594 -2.78 72.48 -27.92
CA ASP A 594 -2.86 73.64 -28.79
C ASP A 594 -1.45 74.13 -29.13
N PHE A 595 -1.15 74.19 -30.42
CA PHE A 595 0.10 74.75 -30.94
C PHE A 595 0.07 76.28 -31.01
N GLY A 596 -1.08 76.89 -30.77
CA GLY A 596 -1.29 78.32 -30.88
C GLY A 596 -1.23 78.82 -32.33
N THR A 597 -1.03 80.12 -32.50
CA THR A 597 -0.89 80.73 -33.82
C THR A 597 0.54 80.61 -34.32
N ILE A 598 0.75 79.86 -35.41
CA ILE A 598 2.04 79.70 -36.07
C ILE A 598 2.00 80.36 -37.45
N LEU A 599 2.95 81.26 -37.72
CA LEU A 599 3.07 81.91 -39.03
C LEU A 599 3.69 80.95 -40.06
N PRO A 600 3.29 80.99 -41.35
CA PRO A 600 3.93 80.21 -42.41
C PRO A 600 5.45 80.44 -42.45
N GLY A 601 6.24 79.37 -42.39
CA GLY A 601 7.71 79.42 -42.35
C GLY A 601 8.35 79.79 -41.00
N ALA A 602 7.57 79.97 -39.93
CA ALA A 602 8.10 80.20 -38.58
C ALA A 602 8.86 78.97 -38.03
N ASN A 603 9.75 79.19 -37.05
CA ASN A 603 10.50 78.10 -36.41
C ASN A 603 9.58 77.01 -35.84
N PRO A 604 10.06 75.75 -35.71
CA PRO A 604 9.26 74.65 -35.17
C PRO A 604 8.67 74.98 -33.80
N SER A 605 7.40 74.62 -33.61
CA SER A 605 6.72 74.67 -32.31
C SER A 605 6.55 73.25 -31.78
N ASP A 606 6.83 73.06 -30.50
CA ASP A 606 6.67 71.78 -29.81
C ASP A 606 5.52 71.83 -28.82
N GLN A 607 4.82 70.71 -28.73
CA GLN A 607 3.87 70.42 -27.65
C GLN A 607 4.17 69.01 -27.15
N THR A 608 4.02 68.75 -25.86
CA THR A 608 4.34 67.44 -25.27
C THR A 608 3.14 66.92 -24.51
N SER A 609 2.78 65.65 -24.75
CA SER A 609 1.86 64.89 -23.92
C SER A 609 2.62 63.89 -23.07
N THR A 610 2.39 63.91 -21.76
CA THR A 610 2.87 62.86 -20.87
C THR A 610 1.86 61.71 -20.79
N LEU A 611 2.31 60.49 -21.08
CA LEU A 611 1.51 59.27 -20.97
C LEU A 611 1.65 58.65 -19.57
N THR A 612 0.50 58.27 -19.03
CA THR A 612 0.16 57.61 -17.75
C THR A 612 -0.04 56.09 -17.73
N ALA A 613 0.96 55.21 -17.71
CA ALA A 613 0.68 53.76 -17.80
C ALA A 613 0.82 52.99 -16.49
N THR A 614 -0.14 52.11 -16.21
CA THR A 614 -0.03 51.09 -15.14
C THR A 614 -0.40 49.74 -15.72
N SER A 615 0.46 48.74 -15.49
CA SER A 615 0.15 47.35 -15.82
C SER A 615 0.78 46.39 -14.81
N ASN A 616 0.05 45.33 -14.45
CA ASN A 616 0.60 44.19 -13.71
C ASN A 616 0.91 42.98 -14.61
N ALA A 617 0.96 43.17 -15.94
CA ALA A 617 1.37 42.11 -16.85
C ALA A 617 2.84 41.76 -16.63
N VAL A 618 3.14 40.47 -16.44
CA VAL A 618 4.49 39.98 -16.13
C VAL A 618 5.50 40.32 -17.25
N ASN A 619 5.02 40.38 -18.49
CA ASN A 619 5.84 40.75 -19.66
C ASN A 619 5.76 42.26 -20.00
N GLY A 620 5.15 43.06 -19.12
CA GLY A 620 4.93 44.49 -19.31
C GLY A 620 3.92 44.84 -20.40
N TYR A 621 4.13 45.98 -21.07
CA TYR A 621 3.18 46.54 -22.03
C TYR A 621 3.90 47.30 -23.15
N VAL A 622 3.18 47.54 -24.26
CA VAL A 622 3.59 48.43 -25.35
C VAL A 622 2.47 49.44 -25.61
N ILE A 623 2.82 50.71 -25.79
CA ILE A 623 1.91 51.77 -26.23
C ILE A 623 2.24 52.08 -27.68
N TYR A 624 1.23 52.04 -28.53
CA TYR A 624 1.29 52.42 -29.93
C TYR A 624 0.60 53.75 -30.17
N ALA A 625 1.06 54.49 -31.19
CA ALA A 625 0.44 55.73 -31.62
C ALA A 625 0.31 55.85 -33.14
N TRP A 626 -0.79 56.48 -33.58
CA TRP A 626 -1.01 56.90 -34.97
C TRP A 626 -1.87 58.16 -34.99
N SER A 627 -1.88 58.89 -36.11
CA SER A 627 -2.83 59.97 -36.33
C SER A 627 -3.97 59.50 -37.23
N THR A 628 -5.21 59.90 -37.00
CA THR A 628 -6.36 59.44 -37.81
C THR A 628 -6.34 59.97 -39.25
N GLN A 629 -5.58 61.03 -39.48
CA GLN A 629 -5.38 61.71 -40.75
C GLN A 629 -4.14 62.60 -40.67
N ALA A 630 -3.61 62.99 -41.82
CA ALA A 630 -2.66 64.11 -41.89
C ALA A 630 -3.30 65.35 -41.24
N MET A 631 -2.48 66.24 -40.67
CA MET A 631 -2.99 67.45 -40.04
C MET A 631 -3.70 68.33 -41.07
N THR A 632 -5.02 68.44 -40.97
CA THR A 632 -5.91 68.90 -42.06
C THR A 632 -6.62 70.19 -41.67
N ASN A 633 -6.78 71.09 -42.63
CA ASN A 633 -7.51 72.34 -42.45
C ASN A 633 -8.99 72.06 -42.15
N VAL A 634 -9.50 72.61 -41.05
CA VAL A 634 -10.88 72.38 -40.56
C VAL A 634 -11.94 72.82 -41.58
N ARG A 635 -11.65 73.85 -42.38
CA ARG A 635 -12.60 74.40 -43.37
C ARG A 635 -12.45 73.78 -44.76
N PHE A 636 -11.25 73.33 -45.11
CA PHE A 636 -10.92 72.82 -46.44
C PHE A 636 -10.23 71.45 -46.33
N GLY A 637 -11.02 70.38 -46.25
CA GLY A 637 -10.53 69.01 -45.99
C GLY A 637 -9.50 68.43 -46.99
N GLY A 638 -9.23 69.10 -48.11
CA GLY A 638 -8.17 68.73 -49.06
C GLY A 638 -6.83 69.43 -48.83
N VAL A 639 -6.73 70.31 -47.83
CA VAL A 639 -5.50 71.05 -47.50
C VAL A 639 -4.90 70.49 -46.23
N THR A 640 -3.73 69.85 -46.34
CA THR A 640 -3.04 69.20 -45.22
C THR A 640 -1.64 69.77 -45.01
N LEU A 641 -1.09 69.49 -43.83
CA LEU A 641 0.34 69.54 -43.54
C LEU A 641 0.91 68.14 -43.78
N ALA A 642 2.07 68.06 -44.44
CA ALA A 642 2.75 66.79 -44.64
C ALA A 642 3.27 66.23 -43.30
N ASP A 643 3.29 64.92 -43.14
CA ASP A 643 4.00 64.32 -42.01
C ASP A 643 5.51 64.42 -42.20
N TRP A 644 6.23 64.37 -41.08
CA TRP A 644 7.68 64.31 -41.09
C TRP A 644 8.20 63.06 -41.80
N THR A 645 9.29 63.18 -42.55
CA THR A 645 9.79 62.08 -43.40
C THR A 645 10.61 61.02 -42.66
N GLY A 646 11.05 61.29 -41.43
CA GLY A 646 11.64 60.29 -40.55
C GLY A 646 10.61 59.21 -40.18
N THR A 647 11.03 57.97 -39.98
CA THR A 647 10.14 56.86 -39.59
C THR A 647 10.40 56.43 -38.15
N ASN A 648 9.51 55.66 -37.52
CA ASN A 648 9.77 55.15 -36.18
C ASN A 648 11.03 54.27 -36.12
N ALA A 649 11.29 53.47 -37.16
CA ALA A 649 12.48 52.62 -37.24
C ALA A 649 13.77 53.43 -37.44
N THR A 650 13.70 54.53 -38.20
CA THR A 650 14.84 55.43 -38.49
C THR A 650 14.42 56.90 -38.34
N PRO A 651 14.25 57.41 -37.10
CA PRO A 651 13.84 58.80 -36.88
C PRO A 651 15.01 59.74 -37.21
N THR A 652 14.69 60.95 -37.66
CA THR A 652 15.68 61.91 -38.18
C THR A 652 15.56 63.26 -37.49
N THR A 653 16.63 64.06 -37.57
CA THR A 653 16.65 65.41 -36.96
C THR A 653 15.68 66.34 -37.68
N PHE A 654 14.73 66.92 -36.93
CA PHE A 654 13.73 67.85 -37.45
C PHE A 654 14.24 69.29 -37.30
N SER A 655 15.03 69.73 -38.28
CA SER A 655 15.78 71.01 -38.28
C SER A 655 14.97 72.22 -38.77
N ALA A 656 15.44 73.43 -38.43
CA ALA A 656 14.94 74.69 -38.98
C ALA A 656 15.11 74.74 -40.53
N GLY A 657 14.12 75.26 -41.25
CA GLY A 657 14.03 75.22 -42.71
C GLY A 657 13.33 74.01 -43.33
N SER A 658 12.95 72.99 -42.54
CA SER A 658 12.12 71.88 -43.02
C SER A 658 10.61 72.17 -42.92
N ASN A 659 9.75 71.19 -43.17
CA ASN A 659 8.31 71.30 -42.94
C ASN A 659 7.72 69.94 -42.56
N GLY A 660 6.64 69.97 -41.77
CA GLY A 660 5.81 68.80 -41.49
C GLY A 660 5.29 68.72 -40.06
N PHE A 661 4.64 67.60 -39.75
CA PHE A 661 4.15 67.24 -38.43
C PHE A 661 4.68 65.86 -38.03
N GLY A 662 5.18 65.72 -36.80
CA GLY A 662 5.74 64.46 -36.33
C GLY A 662 5.84 64.39 -34.82
N TYR A 663 6.38 63.28 -34.33
CA TYR A 663 6.55 63.02 -32.91
C TYR A 663 7.95 62.51 -32.56
N SER A 664 8.32 62.68 -31.31
CA SER A 664 9.46 62.08 -30.63
C SER A 664 9.00 61.43 -29.33
N THR A 665 9.78 60.50 -28.80
CA THR A 665 9.52 59.84 -27.52
C THR A 665 10.79 59.80 -26.68
N ASP A 666 10.63 59.89 -25.36
CA ASP A 666 11.70 59.76 -24.37
C ASP A 666 12.07 58.30 -24.04
N ASP A 667 11.37 57.32 -24.63
CA ASP A 667 11.61 55.91 -24.35
C ASP A 667 12.91 55.41 -25.02
N ALA A 668 13.99 55.41 -24.26
CA ALA A 668 15.29 54.92 -24.71
C ALA A 668 15.32 53.39 -24.93
N SER A 669 14.37 52.64 -24.37
CA SER A 669 14.30 51.17 -24.47
C SER A 669 13.31 50.66 -25.51
N LEU A 670 12.66 51.56 -26.25
CA LEU A 670 11.55 51.28 -27.14
C LEU A 670 11.76 50.07 -28.08
N THR A 671 10.87 49.08 -27.98
CA THR A 671 10.81 47.90 -28.86
C THR A 671 10.55 48.26 -30.34
N GLY A 672 10.81 47.32 -31.25
CA GLY A 672 10.52 47.46 -32.69
C GLY A 672 11.59 48.13 -33.54
N GLY A 673 12.80 48.35 -33.00
CA GLY A 673 13.92 48.95 -33.73
C GLY A 673 15.22 48.97 -32.93
N THR A 674 16.14 49.86 -33.29
CA THR A 674 17.37 50.06 -32.51
C THR A 674 17.03 50.77 -31.19
N ALA A 675 17.67 50.36 -30.09
CA ALA A 675 17.52 51.01 -28.79
C ALA A 675 17.97 52.48 -28.88
N ASP A 676 17.29 53.34 -28.12
CA ASP A 676 17.55 54.77 -28.01
C ASP A 676 17.55 55.51 -29.37
N ARG A 677 16.69 55.10 -30.30
CA ARG A 677 16.65 55.69 -31.64
C ARG A 677 16.16 57.14 -31.66
N PHE A 678 15.37 57.58 -30.68
CA PHE A 678 14.79 58.93 -30.64
C PHE A 678 15.62 59.97 -29.86
N THR A 679 16.43 59.55 -28.87
CA THR A 679 17.17 60.49 -28.02
C THR A 679 18.69 60.46 -28.25
N ASN A 680 19.24 59.36 -28.79
CA ASN A 680 20.67 59.24 -29.08
C ASN A 680 21.14 60.26 -30.13
N GLY A 681 22.11 61.09 -29.75
CA GLY A 681 22.71 62.12 -30.61
C GLY A 681 21.85 63.39 -30.77
N GLY A 682 20.85 63.59 -29.90
CA GLY A 682 19.91 64.71 -29.92
C GLY A 682 18.51 64.29 -30.39
N ALA A 683 17.50 65.12 -30.09
CA ALA A 683 16.10 64.83 -30.40
C ALA A 683 15.85 64.58 -31.90
N LYS A 684 15.34 63.39 -32.20
CA LYS A 684 14.91 62.96 -33.54
C LYS A 684 13.40 62.74 -33.57
N PHE A 685 12.81 62.83 -34.74
CA PHE A 685 11.37 62.76 -34.93
C PHE A 685 11.01 61.75 -36.03
N ALA A 686 9.79 61.22 -35.93
CA ALA A 686 9.13 60.39 -36.92
C ALA A 686 7.81 61.04 -37.36
N GLY A 687 7.40 60.84 -38.62
CA GLY A 687 6.04 61.13 -39.07
C GLY A 687 5.05 60.12 -38.50
N PHE A 688 3.79 60.53 -38.37
CA PHE A 688 2.75 59.61 -37.94
C PHE A 688 2.32 58.67 -39.07
N SER A 689 2.13 57.39 -38.74
CA SER A 689 1.27 56.52 -39.55
C SER A 689 -0.18 57.01 -39.48
N HIS A 690 -0.95 56.76 -40.55
CA HIS A 690 -2.38 57.03 -40.59
C HIS A 690 -3.25 55.77 -40.50
N THR A 691 -2.65 54.62 -40.23
CA THR A 691 -3.33 53.34 -40.04
C THR A 691 -3.02 52.79 -38.65
N GLY A 692 -4.08 52.50 -37.88
CA GLY A 692 -3.96 51.95 -36.53
C GLY A 692 -3.53 50.47 -36.53
N PRO A 693 -2.78 50.01 -35.52
CA PRO A 693 -2.39 50.74 -34.30
C PRO A 693 -1.16 51.66 -34.45
N GLY A 694 -0.57 51.77 -35.64
CA GLY A 694 0.60 52.61 -35.88
C GLY A 694 1.90 52.04 -35.32
N ASP A 695 2.75 52.92 -34.81
CA ASP A 695 4.11 52.60 -34.36
C ASP A 695 4.21 52.58 -32.83
N PRO A 696 5.12 51.77 -32.23
CA PRO A 696 5.36 51.80 -30.80
C PRO A 696 5.96 53.15 -30.40
N VAL A 697 5.50 53.73 -29.30
CA VAL A 697 5.99 55.01 -28.77
C VAL A 697 6.44 54.96 -27.32
N ALA A 698 6.06 53.93 -26.56
CA ALA A 698 6.55 53.66 -25.21
C ALA A 698 6.35 52.18 -24.86
N ASP A 699 7.21 51.60 -24.02
CA ASP A 699 7.08 50.21 -23.58
C ASP A 699 7.74 49.90 -22.23
N ARG A 700 7.30 48.81 -21.59
CA ARG A 700 7.97 48.23 -20.41
C ARG A 700 8.02 46.73 -20.59
N THR A 701 9.08 46.11 -20.09
CA THR A 701 9.31 44.65 -20.16
C THR A 701 8.88 43.89 -18.89
N ALA A 702 8.32 44.61 -17.91
CA ALA A 702 7.90 44.10 -16.61
C ALA A 702 6.70 44.90 -16.08
N PRO A 703 6.02 44.43 -15.01
CA PRO A 703 4.99 45.19 -14.32
C PRO A 703 5.48 46.58 -13.94
N ALA A 704 4.62 47.58 -14.13
CA ALA A 704 4.95 48.96 -13.82
C ALA A 704 3.73 49.69 -13.27
N THR A 705 3.95 50.54 -12.27
CA THR A 705 2.90 51.36 -11.65
C THR A 705 3.17 52.82 -11.95
N ALA A 706 2.19 53.50 -12.55
CA ALA A 706 2.26 54.91 -12.93
C ALA A 706 3.55 55.29 -13.71
N ALA A 707 3.99 54.42 -14.62
CA ALA A 707 5.12 54.67 -15.50
C ALA A 707 4.78 55.76 -16.51
N THR A 708 5.67 56.74 -16.64
CA THR A 708 5.50 57.89 -17.53
C THR A 708 6.38 57.80 -18.76
N ASN A 709 5.88 58.33 -19.88
CA ASN A 709 6.64 58.56 -21.10
C ASN A 709 6.14 59.85 -21.78
N ASP A 710 7.06 60.72 -22.18
CA ASP A 710 6.74 61.96 -22.87
C ASP A 710 6.75 61.78 -24.39
N ILE A 711 5.62 62.10 -25.03
CA ILE A 711 5.49 62.14 -26.48
C ILE A 711 5.48 63.61 -26.92
N THR A 712 6.59 64.04 -27.52
CA THR A 712 6.77 65.42 -27.98
C THR A 712 6.41 65.52 -29.45
N TYR A 713 5.38 66.29 -29.77
CA TYR A 713 4.98 66.62 -31.12
C TYR A 713 5.72 67.86 -31.60
N ARG A 714 6.13 67.86 -32.86
CA ARG A 714 6.73 69.02 -33.52
C ARG A 714 5.96 69.37 -34.78
N LEU A 715 5.61 70.65 -34.90
CA LEU A 715 4.92 71.19 -36.06
C LEU A 715 5.76 72.29 -36.70
N TYR A 716 5.92 72.20 -38.02
CA TYR A 716 6.56 73.22 -38.83
C TYR A 716 5.79 73.45 -40.14
N PRO A 717 5.00 74.54 -40.26
CA PRO A 717 4.27 74.84 -41.48
C PRO A 717 5.19 75.31 -42.61
N SER A 718 4.88 74.90 -43.84
CA SER A 718 5.60 75.39 -45.03
C SER A 718 5.42 76.91 -45.21
N ASN A 719 6.33 77.54 -45.96
CA ASN A 719 6.22 78.97 -46.31
C ASN A 719 5.01 79.29 -47.21
N THR A 720 4.37 78.28 -47.80
CA THR A 720 3.17 78.39 -48.63
C THR A 720 1.93 77.78 -47.96
N GLN A 721 1.99 77.44 -46.66
CA GLN A 721 0.87 76.84 -45.95
C GLN A 721 -0.32 77.79 -45.94
N ALA A 722 -1.50 77.28 -46.31
CA ALA A 722 -2.72 78.07 -46.31
C ALA A 722 -3.10 78.49 -44.89
N ASN A 723 -3.67 79.70 -44.75
CA ASN A 723 -4.17 80.18 -43.46
C ASN A 723 -5.44 79.42 -43.03
N GLY A 724 -5.54 79.09 -41.74
CA GLY A 724 -6.72 78.52 -41.12
C GLY A 724 -6.38 77.61 -39.95
N ASP A 725 -7.42 77.06 -39.33
CA ASP A 725 -7.26 76.10 -38.24
C ASP A 725 -6.96 74.72 -38.81
N TYR A 726 -5.95 74.05 -38.26
CA TYR A 726 -5.57 72.70 -38.64
C TYR A 726 -5.76 71.76 -37.46
N THR A 727 -6.23 70.56 -37.73
CA THR A 727 -6.44 69.56 -36.69
C THR A 727 -6.09 68.16 -37.17
N THR A 728 -5.65 67.34 -36.22
CA THR A 728 -5.57 65.89 -36.34
C THR A 728 -5.87 65.28 -34.98
N VAL A 729 -6.21 64.01 -34.96
CA VAL A 729 -6.40 63.24 -33.73
C VAL A 729 -5.29 62.21 -33.66
N VAL A 730 -4.47 62.29 -32.62
CA VAL A 730 -3.50 61.24 -32.29
C VAL A 730 -4.19 60.23 -31.36
N VAL A 731 -4.16 58.96 -31.74
CA VAL A 731 -4.73 57.87 -30.97
C VAL A 731 -3.59 57.10 -30.32
N TYR A 732 -3.70 56.85 -29.02
CA TYR A 732 -2.80 55.99 -28.27
C TYR A 732 -3.52 54.71 -27.87
N VAL A 733 -2.87 53.56 -28.08
CA VAL A 733 -3.38 52.25 -27.67
C VAL A 733 -2.31 51.55 -26.84
N ILE A 734 -2.66 51.20 -25.62
CA ILE A 734 -1.83 50.33 -24.77
C ILE A 734 -2.24 48.88 -25.00
N THR A 735 -1.26 47.99 -25.12
CA THR A 735 -1.45 46.55 -25.21
C THR A 735 -0.54 45.86 -24.22
N ALA A 736 -1.07 44.88 -23.49
CA ALA A 736 -0.30 43.97 -22.65
C ALA A 736 -0.77 42.53 -22.91
N ALA A 737 0.14 41.57 -22.75
CA ALA A 737 -0.19 40.16 -22.79
C ALA A 737 -0.24 39.62 -21.36
N PHE A 738 -1.45 39.29 -20.89
CA PHE A 738 -1.65 38.52 -19.68
C PHE A 738 -1.64 37.01 -20.04
N PRO A 739 -0.99 36.16 -19.24
CA PRO A 739 -0.86 34.72 -19.52
C PRO A 739 -2.18 33.94 -19.55
#